data_AF-A0AAE3NH48-F1
#
_entry.id   AF-A0AAE3NH48-F1
#
_cell.length_a   1.000
_cell.length_b   1.000
_cell.length_c   1.000
_cell.angle_alpha   90.00
_cell.angle_beta   90.00
_cell.angle_gamma   90.00
#
_symmetry.space_group_name_H-M   'P 1'
#
loop_
_entity.id
_entity.type
_entity.pdbx_description
1 polymer ?
#
loop_
_entity_poly.entity_id
_entity_poly.type
_entity_poly.pdbx_seq_one_letter_code
_entity_poly.pdbx_strand_id
1 'polypeptide(L)'
;MLQGELASEIGRHLPPGDQRRLDAVLPRSAEARYAHARGLPPALAGVYLNRDREALMLATADTDTHGVPLSADALLDRAGWLLQAGTRAAATPGVNVTNRIRDAMNEAEARLLDTFDRAGPQARAEAVRHLIASCAHAGALDDAQRFAQTALSPQRFHALPSAEQPGALAALVEHLDIVEEMEWDRTAAIEDGEMRQGREAELEDQRFKGMSATMPLLLDAARRIGQVPSEAACLTVRSVVSLVDRLVPDAATQRAALDLLDTQLPHLQGDDRSAAIERLASILSHFEQPGQQWRALDMLSRRAPGAAPSEDRLSHLNPAARVGVIHAVFHQLAEVADDSVRSRALTLLDNQLEPGRLGHFPNEALQSILTDAVMLDVPANSRQRLFALVERTLDALPGERIAQPLRQMFRRAVQPPVADLTELEQQVWAGLNQRMQQAWLRLLPRVPAAPRADLLAFTVTVAPQMLSVALSELVAGAPDTHRTMLAGIVEPQREFLASLIVHTWMQVEGPMPALTHQIVSAQPPAQQATAAASLAATFAWAASAVSAELREAAALAMEAAAMGVFSAVPADQLVPTLAACIRRDEFPLLPAVASLHLRNLHLADEARVLAALTHALSGDAPRTRELALAFVEARLAACVSGQPDGFARLARQVSTDDAHTWAMQLQAELDGELALQLATQPRAEMLHTRVERMDAGTNDMLELRLAADAGPSLAPIDTHRRHAMARAMLDALHARLADPHD
;
A
#
# COMPACT_ATOMS: atom_id res chain seq x y z
N MET A 1 50.00 -45.31 -16.94
CA MET A 1 49.69 -44.09 -16.18
C MET A 1 49.65 -42.84 -17.07
N LEU A 2 50.76 -42.38 -17.66
CA LEU A 2 50.79 -41.19 -18.54
C LEU A 2 49.76 -41.17 -19.68
N GLN A 3 49.49 -42.31 -20.33
CA GLN A 3 48.44 -42.41 -21.35
C GLN A 3 47.01 -42.39 -20.78
N GLY A 4 46.82 -42.82 -19.52
CA GLY A 4 45.53 -42.77 -18.82
C GLY A 4 45.22 -41.38 -18.27
N GLU A 5 46.25 -40.67 -17.78
CA GLU A 5 46.17 -39.28 -17.34
C GLU A 5 45.90 -38.34 -18.52
N LEU A 6 46.64 -38.49 -19.63
CA LEU A 6 46.41 -37.71 -20.85
C LEU A 6 45.00 -37.96 -21.43
N ALA A 7 44.52 -39.20 -21.39
CA ALA A 7 43.17 -39.51 -21.86
C ALA A 7 42.06 -39.09 -20.89
N SER A 8 42.34 -39.01 -19.59
CA SER A 8 41.45 -38.38 -18.59
C SER A 8 41.33 -36.88 -18.85
N GLU A 9 42.45 -36.21 -19.11
CA GLU A 9 42.50 -34.78 -19.43
C GLU A 9 41.76 -34.47 -20.74
N ILE A 10 41.95 -35.28 -21.79
CA ILE A 10 41.22 -35.16 -23.07
C ILE A 10 39.72 -35.46 -22.87
N GLY A 11 39.37 -36.48 -22.08
CA GLY A 11 37.99 -36.87 -21.78
C GLY A 11 37.20 -35.79 -21.03
N ARG A 12 37.85 -34.99 -20.18
CA ARG A 12 37.22 -33.83 -19.48
C ARG A 12 36.70 -32.75 -20.43
N HIS A 13 37.21 -32.68 -21.65
CA HIS A 13 36.87 -31.65 -22.63
C HIS A 13 36.07 -32.18 -23.83
N LEU A 14 35.73 -33.47 -23.86
CA LEU A 14 35.01 -34.08 -24.98
C LEU A 14 33.50 -34.22 -24.69
N PRO A 15 32.63 -34.02 -25.69
CA PRO A 15 31.22 -34.37 -25.60
C PRO A 15 31.03 -35.87 -25.33
N PRO A 16 29.91 -36.29 -24.68
CA PRO A 16 29.65 -37.68 -24.33
C PRO A 16 29.66 -38.67 -25.53
N GLY A 17 29.47 -38.18 -26.75
CA GLY A 17 29.53 -38.98 -27.98
C GLY A 17 30.96 -39.27 -28.46
N ASP A 18 31.91 -38.36 -28.24
CA ASP A 18 33.30 -38.49 -28.70
C ASP A 18 34.17 -39.22 -27.68
N GLN A 19 33.83 -39.11 -26.39
CA GLN A 19 34.45 -39.92 -25.34
C GLN A 19 34.24 -41.43 -25.59
N ARG A 20 33.06 -41.83 -26.12
CA ARG A 20 32.77 -43.21 -26.54
C ARG A 20 33.69 -43.71 -27.66
N ARG A 21 34.01 -42.85 -28.62
CA ARG A 21 34.92 -43.20 -29.73
C ARG A 21 36.34 -43.35 -29.23
N LEU A 22 36.76 -42.52 -28.27
CA LEU A 22 38.07 -42.62 -27.64
C LEU A 22 38.23 -43.94 -26.85
N ASP A 23 37.22 -44.31 -26.07
CA ASP A 23 37.27 -45.53 -25.24
C ASP A 23 37.08 -46.83 -26.04
N ALA A 24 36.36 -46.79 -27.17
CA ALA A 24 36.23 -47.94 -28.08
C ALA A 24 37.52 -48.24 -28.87
N VAL A 25 38.39 -47.24 -29.04
CA VAL A 25 39.61 -47.34 -29.85
C VAL A 25 40.86 -47.66 -29.01
N LEU A 26 40.83 -47.39 -27.70
CA LEU A 26 41.94 -47.68 -26.78
C LEU A 26 41.59 -48.90 -25.90
N PRO A 27 42.13 -50.10 -26.15
CA PRO A 27 41.95 -51.24 -25.26
C PRO A 27 42.64 -50.94 -23.92
N ARG A 28 41.85 -50.49 -22.95
CA ARG A 28 42.28 -50.27 -21.56
C ARG A 28 41.94 -51.50 -20.73
N SER A 29 42.87 -51.89 -19.85
CA SER A 29 42.58 -52.83 -18.77
C SER A 29 41.45 -52.27 -17.89
N ALA A 30 40.71 -53.15 -17.22
CA ALA A 30 39.63 -52.73 -16.31
C ALA A 30 40.15 -51.72 -15.26
N GLU A 31 41.39 -51.90 -14.76
CA GLU A 31 42.08 -50.95 -13.86
C GLU A 31 42.22 -49.56 -14.46
N ALA A 32 42.68 -49.47 -15.71
CA ALA A 32 42.87 -48.20 -16.38
C ALA A 32 41.54 -47.50 -16.66
N ARG A 33 40.44 -48.25 -16.84
CA ARG A 33 39.08 -47.71 -16.95
C ARG A 33 38.54 -47.23 -15.60
N TYR A 34 38.77 -47.99 -14.54
CA TYR A 34 38.43 -47.57 -13.17
C TYR A 34 39.19 -46.32 -12.74
N ALA A 35 40.52 -46.28 -12.97
CA ALA A 35 41.36 -45.12 -12.69
C ALA A 35 40.94 -43.90 -13.53
N HIS A 36 40.52 -44.11 -14.78
CA HIS A 36 39.94 -43.04 -15.61
C HIS A 36 38.65 -42.51 -14.99
N ALA A 37 37.72 -43.38 -14.56
CA ALA A 37 36.48 -42.98 -13.90
C ALA A 37 36.75 -42.15 -12.64
N ARG A 38 37.73 -42.56 -11.81
CA ARG A 38 38.18 -41.81 -10.62
C ARG A 38 38.76 -40.43 -10.94
N GLY A 39 39.33 -40.24 -12.13
CA GLY A 39 39.85 -38.94 -12.58
C GLY A 39 38.80 -37.98 -13.14
N LEU A 40 37.57 -38.43 -13.36
CA LEU A 40 36.46 -37.61 -13.85
C LEU A 40 35.74 -36.91 -12.68
N PRO A 41 35.11 -35.74 -12.94
CA PRO A 41 34.14 -35.16 -12.00
C PRO A 41 33.05 -36.17 -11.64
N PRO A 42 32.53 -36.22 -10.39
CA PRO A 42 31.74 -37.37 -9.95
C PRO A 42 30.46 -37.62 -10.77
N ALA A 43 29.83 -36.59 -11.34
CA ALA A 43 28.69 -36.75 -12.25
C ALA A 43 29.09 -37.52 -13.53
N LEU A 44 30.18 -37.12 -14.18
CA LEU A 44 30.69 -37.79 -15.38
C LEU A 44 31.23 -39.18 -15.06
N ALA A 45 31.85 -39.35 -13.90
CA ALA A 45 32.31 -40.65 -13.41
C ALA A 45 31.14 -41.64 -13.26
N GLY A 46 30.03 -41.23 -12.63
CA GLY A 46 28.86 -42.09 -12.50
C GLY A 46 28.18 -42.39 -13.84
N VAL A 47 28.10 -41.42 -14.77
CA VAL A 47 27.58 -41.65 -16.13
C VAL A 47 28.45 -42.66 -16.89
N TYR A 48 29.77 -42.58 -16.71
CA TYR A 48 30.73 -43.53 -17.28
C TYR A 48 30.54 -44.93 -16.68
N LEU A 49 30.50 -45.05 -15.36
CA LEU A 49 30.28 -46.32 -14.66
C LEU A 49 28.92 -46.96 -14.96
N ASN A 50 27.89 -46.15 -15.21
CA ASN A 50 26.56 -46.63 -15.62
C ASN A 50 26.60 -47.37 -16.96
N ARG A 51 27.65 -47.15 -17.77
CA ARG A 51 27.83 -47.77 -19.10
C ARG A 51 28.93 -48.83 -19.13
N ASP A 52 29.99 -48.68 -18.35
CA ASP A 52 31.13 -49.61 -18.31
C ASP A 52 31.00 -50.62 -17.16
N ARG A 53 30.65 -51.87 -17.51
CA ARG A 53 30.46 -52.96 -16.55
C ARG A 53 31.76 -53.34 -15.84
N GLU A 54 32.89 -53.36 -16.54
CA GLU A 54 34.15 -53.85 -15.98
C GLU A 54 34.73 -52.84 -14.97
N ALA A 55 34.62 -51.54 -15.27
CA ALA A 55 34.98 -50.49 -14.35
C ALA A 55 34.07 -50.48 -13.10
N LEU A 56 32.76 -50.72 -13.27
CA LEU A 56 31.81 -50.81 -12.15
C LEU A 56 32.10 -52.02 -11.25
N MET A 57 32.44 -53.19 -11.81
CA MET A 57 32.81 -54.35 -10.99
C MET A 57 34.10 -54.13 -10.18
N LEU A 58 35.06 -53.37 -10.71
CA LEU A 58 36.24 -52.98 -9.95
C LEU A 58 35.93 -51.92 -8.87
N ALA A 59 34.95 -51.06 -9.09
CA ALA A 59 34.51 -50.08 -8.10
C ALA A 59 33.89 -50.74 -6.87
N THR A 60 33.25 -51.91 -7.04
CA THR A 60 32.70 -52.73 -5.95
C THR A 60 33.58 -53.91 -5.54
N ALA A 61 34.82 -54.02 -6.03
CA ALA A 61 35.71 -55.13 -5.66
C ALA A 61 36.28 -54.96 -4.24
N ASP A 62 36.30 -56.05 -3.47
CA ASP A 62 36.93 -56.12 -2.14
C ASP A 62 38.44 -56.37 -2.18
N THR A 63 38.94 -56.79 -3.34
CA THR A 63 40.35 -57.03 -3.59
C THR A 63 40.89 -56.03 -4.60
N ASP A 64 42.20 -55.82 -4.54
CA ASP A 64 42.92 -55.27 -5.69
C ASP A 64 42.92 -56.27 -6.85
N THR A 65 43.57 -55.88 -7.95
CA THR A 65 43.59 -56.65 -9.18
C THR A 65 44.57 -57.82 -9.17
N HIS A 66 45.36 -57.93 -8.11
CA HIS A 66 46.20 -59.09 -7.80
C HIS A 66 45.51 -60.05 -6.82
N GLY A 67 44.26 -59.76 -6.42
CA GLY A 67 43.47 -60.58 -5.50
C GLY A 67 43.79 -60.34 -4.03
N VAL A 68 44.53 -59.27 -3.70
CA VAL A 68 44.86 -58.91 -2.31
C VAL A 68 43.69 -58.13 -1.70
N PRO A 69 43.21 -58.49 -0.51
CA PRO A 69 42.17 -57.73 0.18
C PRO A 69 42.57 -56.27 0.37
N LEU A 70 41.65 -55.36 0.07
CA LEU A 70 41.86 -53.93 0.26
C LEU A 70 41.83 -53.57 1.76
N SER A 71 42.53 -52.51 2.13
CA SER A 71 42.43 -51.93 3.47
C SER A 71 41.04 -51.36 3.72
N ALA A 72 40.62 -51.28 4.98
CA ALA A 72 39.35 -50.66 5.35
C ALA A 72 39.23 -49.22 4.82
N ASP A 73 40.33 -48.46 4.82
CA ASP A 73 40.40 -47.09 4.27
C ASP A 73 40.11 -47.07 2.77
N ALA A 74 40.72 -47.98 2.02
CA ALA A 74 40.52 -48.07 0.57
C ALA A 74 39.10 -48.53 0.22
N LEU A 75 38.53 -49.47 0.98
CA LEU A 75 37.14 -49.91 0.81
C LEU A 75 36.16 -48.77 1.10
N LEU A 76 36.39 -48.03 2.19
CA LEU A 76 35.53 -46.94 2.62
C LEU A 76 35.56 -45.76 1.64
N ASP A 77 36.75 -45.37 1.17
CA ASP A 77 36.92 -44.34 0.14
C ASP A 77 36.25 -44.76 -1.19
N ARG A 78 36.42 -46.02 -1.63
CA ARG A 78 35.75 -46.55 -2.82
C ARG A 78 34.23 -46.50 -2.71
N ALA A 79 33.71 -46.93 -1.58
CA ALA A 79 32.28 -46.95 -1.31
C ALA A 79 31.69 -45.54 -1.29
N GLY A 80 32.31 -44.60 -0.55
CA GLY A 80 31.86 -43.20 -0.49
C GLY A 80 31.90 -42.52 -1.85
N TRP A 81 33.00 -42.66 -2.58
CA TRP A 81 33.12 -42.09 -3.93
C TRP A 81 32.11 -42.68 -4.92
N LEU A 82 31.90 -44.01 -4.90
CA LEU A 82 30.94 -44.67 -5.80
C LEU A 82 29.51 -44.22 -5.51
N LEU A 83 29.17 -44.07 -4.23
CA LEU A 83 27.87 -43.55 -3.82
C LEU A 83 27.64 -42.13 -4.35
N GLN A 84 28.63 -41.23 -4.17
CA GLN A 84 28.55 -39.85 -4.69
C GLN A 84 28.49 -39.80 -6.23
N ALA A 85 29.29 -40.61 -6.91
CA ALA A 85 29.29 -40.67 -8.37
C ALA A 85 27.95 -41.16 -8.91
N GLY A 86 27.40 -42.23 -8.30
CA GLY A 86 26.11 -42.80 -8.67
C GLY A 86 24.94 -41.84 -8.45
N THR A 87 24.87 -41.16 -7.29
CA THR A 87 23.83 -40.16 -7.00
C THR A 87 23.89 -38.99 -7.97
N ARG A 88 25.09 -38.44 -8.23
CA ARG A 88 25.25 -37.34 -9.21
C ARG A 88 24.89 -37.75 -10.63
N ALA A 89 25.17 -38.99 -11.02
CA ALA A 89 24.74 -39.49 -12.33
C ALA A 89 23.21 -39.60 -12.41
N ALA A 90 22.53 -39.98 -11.33
CA ALA A 90 21.07 -39.99 -11.25
C ALA A 90 20.45 -38.60 -11.38
N ALA A 91 21.09 -37.58 -10.78
CA ALA A 91 20.65 -36.19 -10.90
C ALA A 91 20.97 -35.54 -12.26
N THR A 92 21.71 -36.19 -13.14
CA THR A 92 22.12 -35.61 -14.43
C THR A 92 20.99 -35.70 -15.47
N PRO A 93 20.55 -34.59 -16.10
CA PRO A 93 19.46 -34.60 -17.08
C PRO A 93 19.70 -35.57 -18.24
N GLY A 94 18.68 -36.35 -18.59
CA GLY A 94 18.72 -37.31 -19.71
C GLY A 94 19.51 -38.59 -19.45
N VAL A 95 19.96 -38.82 -18.21
CA VAL A 95 20.65 -40.05 -17.81
C VAL A 95 19.67 -41.01 -17.13
N ASN A 96 19.39 -42.14 -17.79
CA ASN A 96 18.67 -43.24 -17.17
C ASN A 96 19.66 -44.17 -16.45
N VAL A 97 19.62 -44.15 -15.13
CA VAL A 97 20.43 -44.99 -14.25
C VAL A 97 20.00 -46.45 -14.41
N THR A 98 20.95 -47.33 -14.74
CA THR A 98 20.69 -48.76 -14.90
C THR A 98 20.53 -49.44 -13.54
N ASN A 99 19.83 -50.58 -13.50
CA ASN A 99 19.71 -51.36 -12.26
C ASN A 99 21.09 -51.76 -11.70
N ARG A 100 22.10 -51.98 -12.55
CA ARG A 100 23.45 -52.38 -12.11
C ARG A 100 24.14 -51.34 -11.25
N ILE A 101 24.12 -50.07 -11.66
CA ILE A 101 24.75 -49.02 -10.85
C ILE A 101 23.92 -48.74 -9.59
N ARG A 102 22.59 -48.90 -9.64
CA ARG A 102 21.73 -48.83 -8.45
C ARG A 102 22.09 -49.93 -7.44
N ASP A 103 22.25 -51.16 -7.89
CA ASP A 103 22.68 -52.29 -7.05
C ASP A 103 24.08 -52.05 -6.47
N ALA A 104 25.00 -51.52 -7.29
CA ALA A 104 26.35 -51.16 -6.85
C ALA A 104 26.36 -50.01 -5.82
N MET A 105 25.45 -49.04 -5.93
CA MET A 105 25.28 -47.99 -4.92
C MET A 105 24.74 -48.56 -3.61
N ASN A 106 23.77 -49.48 -3.67
CA ASN A 106 23.25 -50.15 -2.47
C ASN A 106 24.34 -51.00 -1.80
N GLU A 107 25.16 -51.71 -2.58
CA GLU A 107 26.33 -52.45 -2.08
C GLU A 107 27.37 -51.50 -1.47
N ALA A 108 27.64 -50.37 -2.13
CA ALA A 108 28.56 -49.35 -1.64
C ALA A 108 28.09 -48.75 -0.32
N GLU A 109 26.79 -48.43 -0.18
CA GLU A 109 26.24 -47.93 1.09
C GLU A 109 26.38 -48.98 2.20
N ALA A 110 25.99 -50.23 1.96
CA ALA A 110 26.14 -51.31 2.93
C ALA A 110 27.61 -51.50 3.35
N ARG A 111 28.53 -51.43 2.39
CA ARG A 111 29.98 -51.53 2.65
C ARG A 111 30.54 -50.34 3.39
N LEU A 112 30.08 -49.12 3.08
CA LEU A 112 30.44 -47.91 3.81
C LEU A 112 30.09 -48.10 5.30
N LEU A 113 28.88 -48.58 5.59
CA LEU A 113 28.41 -48.83 6.96
C LEU A 113 29.23 -49.91 7.67
N ASP A 114 29.54 -51.02 6.99
CA ASP A 114 30.28 -52.15 7.56
C ASP A 114 31.76 -51.82 7.83
N THR A 115 32.38 -50.97 7.00
CA THR A 115 33.82 -50.66 7.05
C THR A 115 34.15 -49.41 7.87
N PHE A 116 33.18 -48.55 8.16
CA PHE A 116 33.39 -47.25 8.80
C PHE A 116 34.22 -47.32 10.09
N ASP A 117 33.84 -48.22 11.01
CA ASP A 117 34.48 -48.34 12.33
C ASP A 117 35.87 -49.00 12.30
N ARG A 118 36.24 -49.59 11.15
CA ARG A 118 37.54 -50.24 10.93
C ARG A 118 38.54 -49.35 10.19
N ALA A 119 38.06 -48.28 9.54
CA ALA A 119 38.90 -47.35 8.79
C ALA A 119 39.59 -46.32 9.71
N GLY A 120 40.64 -45.66 9.21
CA GLY A 120 41.33 -44.55 9.85
C GLY A 120 40.51 -43.25 9.85
N PRO A 121 40.92 -42.24 10.64
CA PRO A 121 40.15 -41.01 10.85
C PRO A 121 39.94 -40.20 9.57
N GLN A 122 40.95 -40.15 8.69
CA GLN A 122 40.85 -39.39 7.44
C GLN A 122 39.84 -40.03 6.47
N ALA A 123 39.86 -41.36 6.32
CA ALA A 123 38.92 -42.08 5.47
C ALA A 123 37.48 -41.97 6.00
N ARG A 124 37.29 -41.99 7.32
CA ARG A 124 35.98 -41.75 7.96
C ARG A 124 35.46 -40.35 7.66
N ALA A 125 36.29 -39.32 7.81
CA ALA A 125 35.91 -37.95 7.49
C ALA A 125 35.51 -37.80 6.01
N GLU A 126 36.29 -38.38 5.10
CA GLU A 126 35.99 -38.34 3.66
C GLU A 126 34.69 -39.08 3.32
N ALA A 127 34.44 -40.22 3.95
CA ALA A 127 33.17 -40.93 3.80
C ALA A 127 31.95 -40.09 4.21
N VAL A 128 32.07 -39.33 5.31
CA VAL A 128 31.01 -38.39 5.73
C VAL A 128 30.86 -37.26 4.71
N ARG A 129 31.95 -36.69 4.18
CA ARG A 129 31.88 -35.69 3.10
C ARG A 129 31.16 -36.23 1.86
N HIS A 130 31.45 -37.47 1.47
CA HIS A 130 30.75 -38.13 0.35
C HIS A 130 29.26 -38.37 0.62
N LEU A 131 28.87 -38.71 1.85
CA LEU A 131 27.47 -38.84 2.24
C LEU A 131 26.73 -37.49 2.18
N ILE A 132 27.34 -36.43 2.71
CA ILE A 132 26.79 -35.06 2.63
C ILE A 132 26.62 -34.64 1.17
N ALA A 133 27.65 -34.85 0.35
CA ALA A 133 27.60 -34.53 -1.07
C ALA A 133 26.59 -35.39 -1.85
N SER A 134 26.36 -36.64 -1.43
CA SER A 134 25.31 -37.51 -1.98
C SER A 134 23.91 -36.99 -1.65
N CYS A 135 23.71 -36.44 -0.44
CA CYS A 135 22.44 -35.83 -0.01
C CYS A 135 22.04 -34.67 -0.95
N ALA A 136 23.00 -33.81 -1.32
CA ALA A 136 22.78 -32.66 -2.23
C ALA A 136 22.23 -33.03 -3.62
N HIS A 137 22.42 -34.27 -4.06
CA HIS A 137 22.06 -34.74 -5.39
C HIS A 137 21.18 -36.00 -5.35
N ALA A 138 20.53 -36.24 -4.21
CA ALA A 138 19.57 -37.30 -4.10
C ALA A 138 18.43 -37.07 -5.12
N GLY A 139 18.06 -38.14 -5.84
CA GLY A 139 17.00 -38.07 -6.84
C GLY A 139 15.59 -38.00 -6.23
N ALA A 140 15.46 -38.37 -4.96
CA ALA A 140 14.22 -38.44 -4.19
C ALA A 140 14.48 -38.03 -2.73
N LEU A 141 13.43 -37.58 -2.04
CA LEU A 141 13.49 -37.13 -0.65
C LEU A 141 13.93 -38.25 0.32
N ASP A 142 13.40 -39.46 0.15
CA ASP A 142 13.78 -40.63 0.97
C ASP A 142 15.29 -40.92 0.92
N ASP A 143 15.91 -40.79 -0.25
CA ASP A 143 17.35 -40.98 -0.42
C ASP A 143 18.15 -39.89 0.30
N ALA A 144 17.70 -38.62 0.19
CA ALA A 144 18.35 -37.50 0.87
C ALA A 144 18.31 -37.67 2.39
N GLN A 145 17.15 -38.04 2.92
CA GLN A 145 16.93 -38.27 4.34
C GLN A 145 17.75 -39.47 4.84
N ARG A 146 17.78 -40.58 4.08
CA ARG A 146 18.62 -41.75 4.39
C ARG A 146 20.10 -41.39 4.46
N PHE A 147 20.62 -40.63 3.49
CA PHE A 147 22.02 -40.20 3.51
C PHE A 147 22.31 -39.24 4.66
N ALA A 148 21.40 -38.29 4.93
CA ALA A 148 21.53 -37.36 6.04
C ALA A 148 21.54 -38.11 7.40
N GLN A 149 20.59 -39.02 7.62
CA GLN A 149 20.54 -39.85 8.84
C GLN A 149 21.80 -40.70 9.01
N THR A 150 22.31 -41.26 7.90
CA THR A 150 23.54 -42.04 7.90
C THR A 150 24.74 -41.18 8.30
N ALA A 151 24.88 -39.98 7.73
CA ALA A 151 25.93 -39.03 8.05
C ALA A 151 25.84 -38.52 9.50
N LEU A 152 24.62 -38.19 9.96
CA LEU A 152 24.34 -37.59 11.27
C LEU A 152 24.36 -38.59 12.43
N SER A 153 24.47 -39.90 12.14
CA SER A 153 24.58 -40.90 13.19
C SER A 153 25.69 -40.51 14.21
N PRO A 154 25.46 -40.63 15.54
CA PRO A 154 26.29 -39.96 16.55
C PRO A 154 27.79 -40.31 16.53
N GLN A 155 28.17 -41.43 15.94
CA GLN A 155 29.57 -41.87 15.84
C GLN A 155 30.26 -41.40 14.54
N ARG A 156 29.48 -41.05 13.50
CA ARG A 156 30.01 -40.73 12.16
C ARG A 156 30.20 -39.26 11.95
N PHE A 157 29.20 -38.43 12.27
CA PHE A 157 29.29 -36.98 12.03
C PHE A 157 30.51 -36.34 12.69
N HIS A 158 30.85 -36.79 13.90
CA HIS A 158 32.01 -36.32 14.65
C HIS A 158 33.36 -36.90 14.18
N ALA A 159 33.38 -37.75 13.17
CA ALA A 159 34.61 -38.10 12.46
C ALA A 159 35.14 -36.93 11.61
N LEU A 160 34.27 -35.97 11.26
CA LEU A 160 34.69 -34.72 10.61
C LEU A 160 35.56 -33.87 11.57
N PRO A 161 36.59 -33.17 11.06
CA PRO A 161 37.33 -32.19 11.85
C PRO A 161 36.40 -31.15 12.47
N SER A 162 36.65 -30.73 13.71
CA SER A 162 35.79 -29.79 14.45
C SER A 162 35.55 -28.46 13.72
N ALA A 163 36.50 -28.02 12.90
CA ALA A 163 36.38 -26.81 12.08
C ALA A 163 35.40 -26.96 10.90
N GLU A 164 35.18 -28.19 10.41
CA GLU A 164 34.30 -28.48 9.27
C GLU A 164 32.87 -28.79 9.70
N GLN A 165 32.67 -29.27 10.94
CA GLN A 165 31.37 -29.67 11.47
C GLN A 165 30.26 -28.61 11.33
N PRO A 166 30.49 -27.31 11.62
CA PRO A 166 29.44 -26.29 11.46
C PRO A 166 28.97 -26.15 10.01
N GLY A 167 29.90 -26.07 9.05
CA GLY A 167 29.58 -25.96 7.64
C GLY A 167 28.94 -27.23 7.09
N ALA A 168 29.39 -28.40 7.55
CA ALA A 168 28.81 -29.69 7.19
C ALA A 168 27.36 -29.84 7.69
N LEU A 169 27.06 -29.38 8.90
CA LEU A 169 25.69 -29.38 9.43
C LEU A 169 24.79 -28.45 8.61
N ALA A 170 25.26 -27.22 8.35
CA ALA A 170 24.51 -26.24 7.58
C ALA A 170 24.22 -26.73 6.15
N ALA A 171 25.22 -27.29 5.47
CA ALA A 171 25.07 -27.88 4.15
C ALA A 171 24.08 -29.06 4.14
N LEU A 172 24.11 -29.93 5.15
CA LEU A 172 23.15 -31.03 5.25
C LEU A 172 21.70 -30.55 5.35
N VAL A 173 21.43 -29.55 6.21
CA VAL A 173 20.08 -28.99 6.35
C VAL A 173 19.64 -28.29 5.07
N GLU A 174 20.53 -27.52 4.44
CA GLU A 174 20.27 -26.87 3.16
C GLU A 174 19.97 -27.88 2.05
N HIS A 175 20.73 -28.98 1.97
CA HIS A 175 20.50 -30.02 0.97
C HIS A 175 19.15 -30.72 1.16
N LEU A 176 18.74 -30.98 2.41
CA LEU A 176 17.41 -31.51 2.69
C LEU A 176 16.30 -30.54 2.25
N ASP A 177 16.47 -29.24 2.55
CA ASP A 177 15.54 -28.18 2.15
C ASP A 177 15.41 -28.10 0.61
N ILE A 178 16.54 -28.09 -0.12
CA ILE A 178 16.56 -28.02 -1.58
C ILE A 178 15.93 -29.27 -2.22
N VAL A 179 16.25 -30.47 -1.74
CA VAL A 179 15.67 -31.70 -2.31
C VAL A 179 14.16 -31.76 -2.06
N GLU A 180 13.72 -31.32 -0.88
CA GLU A 180 12.29 -31.24 -0.58
C GLU A 180 11.57 -30.26 -1.53
N GLU A 181 12.13 -29.05 -1.74
CA GLU A 181 11.60 -28.06 -2.69
C GLU A 181 11.47 -28.64 -4.10
N MET A 182 12.53 -29.30 -4.58
CA MET A 182 12.54 -29.89 -5.92
C MET A 182 11.48 -30.99 -6.09
N GLU A 183 11.22 -31.81 -5.07
CA GLU A 183 10.19 -32.85 -5.12
C GLU A 183 8.77 -32.27 -5.12
N TRP A 184 8.54 -31.20 -4.36
CA TRP A 184 7.27 -30.45 -4.42
C TRP A 184 7.06 -29.79 -5.78
N ASP A 185 8.08 -29.16 -6.36
CA ASP A 185 8.01 -28.55 -7.69
C ASP A 185 7.71 -29.60 -8.78
N ARG A 186 8.35 -30.78 -8.71
CA ARG A 186 8.06 -31.89 -9.62
C ARG A 186 6.63 -32.38 -9.49
N THR A 187 6.10 -32.42 -8.27
CA THR A 187 4.73 -32.85 -8.00
C THR A 187 3.72 -31.83 -8.52
N ALA A 188 3.97 -30.55 -8.30
CA ALA A 188 3.15 -29.46 -8.84
C ALA A 188 3.10 -29.44 -10.37
N ALA A 189 4.18 -29.88 -11.04
CA ALA A 189 4.27 -29.97 -12.50
C ALA A 189 3.46 -31.13 -13.13
N ILE A 190 2.92 -32.07 -12.33
CA ILE A 190 2.10 -33.19 -12.83
C ILE A 190 0.75 -32.63 -13.31
N GLU A 191 0.42 -32.75 -14.59
CA GLU A 191 -0.83 -32.21 -15.16
C GLU A 191 -2.09 -32.94 -14.68
N ASP A 192 -2.00 -34.25 -14.42
CA ASP A 192 -3.11 -35.07 -13.93
C ASP A 192 -3.36 -34.85 -12.43
N GLY A 193 -4.56 -34.37 -12.09
CA GLY A 193 -4.94 -34.05 -10.72
C GLY A 193 -5.00 -35.24 -9.77
N GLU A 194 -5.40 -36.43 -10.22
CA GLU A 194 -5.45 -37.62 -9.36
C GLU A 194 -4.04 -38.15 -9.09
N MET A 195 -3.19 -38.16 -10.12
CA MET A 195 -1.79 -38.55 -9.95
C MET A 195 -1.04 -37.54 -9.07
N ARG A 196 -1.32 -36.23 -9.21
CA ARG A 196 -0.76 -35.19 -8.35
C ARG A 196 -1.14 -35.41 -6.89
N GLN A 197 -2.43 -35.56 -6.58
CA GLN A 197 -2.90 -35.80 -5.22
C GLN A 197 -2.32 -37.08 -4.61
N GLY A 198 -2.23 -38.17 -5.40
CA GLY A 198 -1.59 -39.40 -4.97
C GLY A 198 -0.11 -39.21 -4.60
N ARG A 199 0.61 -38.40 -5.40
CA ARG A 199 2.02 -38.07 -5.14
C ARG A 199 2.19 -37.13 -3.95
N GLU A 200 1.32 -36.14 -3.78
CA GLU A 200 1.31 -35.24 -2.62
C GLU A 200 1.18 -36.05 -1.32
N ALA A 201 0.22 -36.98 -1.25
CA ALA A 201 0.02 -37.84 -0.08
C ALA A 201 1.23 -38.76 0.20
N GLU A 202 1.89 -39.28 -0.84
CA GLU A 202 3.11 -40.08 -0.68
C GLU A 202 4.27 -39.24 -0.13
N LEU A 203 4.46 -38.03 -0.67
CA LEU A 203 5.51 -37.11 -0.22
C LEU A 203 5.27 -36.63 1.22
N GLU A 204 4.02 -36.38 1.60
CA GLU A 204 3.67 -36.03 2.98
C GLU A 204 4.06 -37.16 3.96
N ASP A 205 3.77 -38.42 3.64
CA ASP A 205 4.12 -39.58 4.47
C ASP A 205 5.65 -39.80 4.55
N GLN A 206 6.35 -39.68 3.43
CA GLN A 206 7.82 -39.74 3.37
C GLN A 206 8.46 -38.65 4.22
N ARG A 207 7.99 -37.41 4.04
CA ARG A 207 8.45 -36.26 4.81
C ARG A 207 8.17 -36.41 6.29
N PHE A 208 6.97 -36.89 6.66
CA PHE A 208 6.63 -37.18 8.07
C PHE A 208 7.68 -38.09 8.69
N LYS A 209 7.86 -39.29 8.13
CA LYS A 209 8.75 -40.31 8.70
C LYS A 209 10.19 -39.83 8.71
N GLY A 210 10.62 -39.20 7.63
CA GLY A 210 11.95 -38.68 7.47
C GLY A 210 12.31 -37.57 8.43
N MET A 211 11.44 -36.57 8.61
CA MET A 211 11.71 -35.44 9.49
C MET A 211 11.70 -35.83 10.96
N SER A 212 10.78 -36.71 11.39
CA SER A 212 10.77 -37.23 12.76
C SER A 212 12.03 -38.01 13.11
N ALA A 213 12.66 -38.67 12.13
CA ALA A 213 13.95 -39.35 12.32
C ALA A 213 15.16 -38.40 12.23
N THR A 214 15.13 -37.42 11.33
CA THR A 214 16.30 -36.60 10.98
C THR A 214 16.47 -35.38 11.90
N MET A 215 15.39 -34.71 12.29
CA MET A 215 15.46 -33.49 13.13
C MET A 215 16.13 -33.72 14.50
N PRO A 216 15.86 -34.82 15.23
CA PRO A 216 16.57 -35.11 16.48
C PRO A 216 18.07 -35.34 16.29
N LEU A 217 18.48 -35.93 15.16
CA LEU A 217 19.90 -36.17 14.84
C LEU A 217 20.62 -34.85 14.51
N LEU A 218 19.97 -33.95 13.77
CA LEU A 218 20.46 -32.59 13.53
C LEU A 218 20.66 -31.83 14.85
N LEU A 219 19.70 -31.94 15.76
CA LEU A 219 19.80 -31.34 17.09
C LEU A 219 20.95 -31.91 17.93
N ASP A 220 21.13 -33.23 17.96
CA ASP A 220 22.23 -33.87 18.70
C ASP A 220 23.59 -33.46 18.12
N ALA A 221 23.73 -33.44 16.79
CA ALA A 221 24.93 -32.95 16.12
C ALA A 221 25.21 -31.48 16.49
N ALA A 222 24.22 -30.60 16.39
CA ALA A 222 24.32 -29.18 16.71
C ALA A 222 24.79 -28.93 18.16
N ARG A 223 24.20 -29.63 19.14
CA ARG A 223 24.52 -29.48 20.57
C ARG A 223 25.97 -29.80 20.91
N ARG A 224 26.64 -30.59 20.09
CA ARG A 224 28.02 -31.06 20.31
C ARG A 224 29.06 -30.22 19.56
N ILE A 225 28.64 -29.31 18.70
CA ILE A 225 29.54 -28.37 18.02
C ILE A 225 29.87 -27.22 18.98
N GLY A 226 31.16 -26.97 19.21
CA GLY A 226 31.60 -25.96 20.17
C GLY A 226 31.51 -24.51 19.68
N GLN A 227 32.04 -24.23 18.48
CA GLN A 227 32.00 -22.90 17.88
C GLN A 227 31.35 -22.99 16.50
N VAL A 228 30.31 -22.19 16.28
CA VAL A 228 29.57 -22.11 15.02
C VAL A 228 29.78 -20.70 14.43
N PRO A 229 30.30 -20.58 13.19
CA PRO A 229 30.33 -19.32 12.46
C PRO A 229 28.90 -18.79 12.21
N SER A 230 28.72 -17.47 12.25
CA SER A 230 27.40 -16.83 12.08
C SER A 230 26.70 -17.22 10.77
N GLU A 231 27.44 -17.29 9.66
CA GLU A 231 26.92 -17.69 8.34
C GLU A 231 26.34 -19.13 8.35
N ALA A 232 27.06 -20.08 8.96
CA ALA A 232 26.61 -21.46 9.07
C ALA A 232 25.37 -21.61 9.97
N ALA A 233 25.33 -20.87 11.08
CA ALA A 233 24.15 -20.81 11.94
C ALA A 233 22.95 -20.19 11.21
N CYS A 234 23.17 -19.15 10.40
CA CYS A 234 22.12 -18.48 9.63
C CYS A 234 21.51 -19.42 8.59
N LEU A 235 22.35 -20.11 7.82
CA LEU A 235 21.92 -21.09 6.84
C LEU A 235 21.13 -22.22 7.50
N THR A 236 21.63 -22.76 8.62
CA THR A 236 20.91 -23.77 9.40
C THR A 236 19.53 -23.28 9.85
N VAL A 237 19.43 -22.08 10.43
CA VAL A 237 18.15 -21.52 10.87
C VAL A 237 17.19 -21.32 9.71
N ARG A 238 17.66 -20.72 8.60
CA ARG A 238 16.82 -20.47 7.43
C ARG A 238 16.27 -21.75 6.84
N SER A 239 17.10 -22.77 6.65
CA SER A 239 16.67 -24.05 6.08
C SER A 239 15.79 -24.84 7.05
N VAL A 240 16.06 -24.83 8.36
CA VAL A 240 15.13 -25.41 9.35
C VAL A 240 13.78 -24.71 9.32
N VAL A 241 13.76 -23.38 9.23
CA VAL A 241 12.49 -22.64 9.14
C VAL A 241 11.75 -22.97 7.84
N SER A 242 12.42 -23.03 6.69
CA SER A 242 11.79 -23.46 5.43
C SER A 242 11.21 -24.88 5.50
N LEU A 243 11.94 -25.81 6.13
CA LEU A 243 11.45 -27.16 6.39
C LEU A 243 10.23 -27.18 7.33
N VAL A 244 10.10 -26.23 8.26
CA VAL A 244 8.91 -26.09 9.13
C VAL A 244 7.74 -25.41 8.39
N ASP A 245 8.03 -24.37 7.63
CA ASP A 245 7.08 -23.56 6.82
C ASP A 245 6.29 -24.45 5.86
N ARG A 246 6.95 -25.44 5.24
CA ARG A 246 6.27 -26.38 4.34
C ARG A 246 5.34 -27.37 5.07
N LEU A 247 5.29 -27.40 6.42
CA LEU A 247 4.49 -28.24 7.35
C LEU A 247 5.24 -29.40 8.05
N VAL A 248 5.49 -29.29 9.36
CA VAL A 248 6.04 -30.39 10.20
C VAL A 248 4.94 -31.04 11.03
N PRO A 249 4.79 -32.38 11.02
CA PRO A 249 3.51 -33.00 11.34
C PRO A 249 3.34 -33.49 12.79
N ASP A 250 4.40 -33.51 13.61
CA ASP A 250 4.28 -33.94 15.00
C ASP A 250 4.94 -32.98 15.99
N ALA A 251 4.31 -32.83 17.16
CA ALA A 251 4.75 -31.90 18.19
C ALA A 251 6.15 -32.19 18.74
N ALA A 252 6.65 -33.43 18.67
CA ALA A 252 8.00 -33.78 19.14
C ALA A 252 9.06 -33.30 18.14
N THR A 253 8.80 -33.44 16.85
CA THR A 253 9.66 -32.92 15.78
C THR A 253 9.66 -31.39 15.76
N GLN A 254 8.49 -30.75 15.91
CA GLN A 254 8.40 -29.29 16.07
C GLN A 254 9.20 -28.80 17.28
N ARG A 255 9.15 -29.53 18.41
CA ARG A 255 9.97 -29.22 19.59
C ARG A 255 11.46 -29.40 19.34
N ALA A 256 11.88 -30.44 18.62
CA ALA A 256 13.27 -30.66 18.24
C ALA A 256 13.78 -29.56 17.30
N ALA A 257 12.95 -29.12 16.35
CA ALA A 257 13.26 -27.99 15.47
C ALA A 257 13.44 -26.69 16.29
N LEU A 258 12.54 -26.39 17.22
CA LEU A 258 12.68 -25.23 18.11
C LEU A 258 13.92 -25.33 19.00
N ASP A 259 14.24 -26.52 19.53
CA ASP A 259 15.48 -26.75 20.27
C ASP A 259 16.72 -26.50 19.40
N LEU A 260 16.69 -26.95 18.14
CA LEU A 260 17.79 -26.75 17.19
C LEU A 260 17.96 -25.26 16.90
N LEU A 261 16.88 -24.55 16.57
CA LEU A 261 16.89 -23.10 16.39
C LEU A 261 17.45 -22.39 17.63
N ASP A 262 17.05 -22.80 18.83
CA ASP A 262 17.53 -22.22 20.09
C ASP A 262 19.03 -22.45 20.33
N THR A 263 19.58 -23.58 19.86
CA THR A 263 21.04 -23.81 19.88
C THR A 263 21.80 -22.92 18.90
N GLN A 264 21.18 -22.53 17.77
CA GLN A 264 21.84 -21.75 16.72
C GLN A 264 21.75 -20.22 16.97
N LEU A 265 20.64 -19.74 17.54
CA LEU A 265 20.42 -18.30 17.76
C LEU A 265 21.53 -17.54 18.51
N PRO A 266 22.24 -18.12 19.50
CA PRO A 266 23.33 -17.43 20.19
C PRO A 266 24.54 -17.12 19.29
N HIS A 267 24.71 -17.87 18.19
CA HIS A 267 25.86 -17.73 17.28
C HIS A 267 25.64 -16.66 16.20
N LEU A 268 24.41 -16.21 16.00
CA LEU A 268 24.04 -15.25 14.96
C LEU A 268 24.41 -13.81 15.33
N GLN A 269 25.07 -13.12 14.40
CA GLN A 269 25.49 -11.72 14.54
C GLN A 269 25.05 -10.86 13.34
N GLY A 270 24.92 -9.55 13.54
CA GLY A 270 24.69 -8.59 12.44
C GLY A 270 23.49 -8.92 11.53
N ASP A 271 23.73 -8.89 10.22
CA ASP A 271 22.71 -9.12 9.20
C ASP A 271 22.24 -10.59 9.14
N ASP A 272 23.12 -11.55 9.44
CA ASP A 272 22.76 -12.97 9.53
C ASP A 272 21.68 -13.20 10.59
N ARG A 273 21.81 -12.52 11.73
CA ARG A 273 20.78 -12.53 12.78
C ARG A 273 19.48 -11.93 12.29
N SER A 274 19.56 -10.81 11.58
CA SER A 274 18.40 -10.10 11.05
C SER A 274 17.61 -11.00 10.08
N ALA A 275 18.30 -11.63 9.11
CA ALA A 275 17.68 -12.54 8.15
C ALA A 275 17.07 -13.79 8.80
N ALA A 276 17.76 -14.38 9.78
CA ALA A 276 17.29 -15.57 10.48
C ALA A 276 16.05 -15.30 11.35
N ILE A 277 16.01 -14.19 12.09
CA ILE A 277 14.89 -13.81 12.95
C ILE A 277 13.67 -13.38 12.12
N GLU A 278 13.89 -12.67 11.02
CA GLU A 278 12.82 -12.35 10.06
C GLU A 278 12.16 -13.62 9.51
N ARG A 279 12.98 -14.61 9.10
CA ARG A 279 12.46 -15.88 8.61
C ARG A 279 11.72 -16.66 9.71
N LEU A 280 12.28 -16.74 10.93
CA LEU A 280 11.60 -17.37 12.07
C LEU A 280 10.23 -16.75 12.37
N ALA A 281 10.09 -15.43 12.18
CA ALA A 281 8.84 -14.74 12.42
C ALA A 281 7.73 -15.20 11.48
N SER A 282 8.00 -15.81 10.31
CA SER A 282 6.98 -16.25 9.35
C SER A 282 6.27 -17.55 9.70
N ILE A 283 6.75 -18.30 10.71
CA ILE A 283 6.26 -19.64 11.04
C ILE A 283 5.67 -19.77 12.47
N LEU A 284 5.38 -18.65 13.15
CA LEU A 284 4.79 -18.66 14.50
C LEU A 284 3.47 -19.44 14.57
N SER A 285 2.59 -19.29 13.57
CA SER A 285 1.28 -19.96 13.54
C SER A 285 1.38 -21.46 13.22
N HIS A 286 2.50 -21.93 12.67
CA HIS A 286 2.68 -23.31 12.22
C HIS A 286 2.87 -24.31 13.37
N PHE A 287 3.20 -23.83 14.57
CA PHE A 287 3.34 -24.68 15.74
C PHE A 287 1.98 -25.00 16.36
N GLU A 288 1.66 -26.28 16.56
CA GLU A 288 0.34 -26.70 17.06
C GLU A 288 0.14 -26.34 18.53
N GLN A 289 1.21 -26.41 19.32
CA GLN A 289 1.14 -26.23 20.78
C GLN A 289 1.36 -24.75 21.16
N PRO A 290 0.48 -24.14 21.98
CA PRO A 290 0.65 -22.76 22.43
C PRO A 290 2.00 -22.49 23.12
N GLY A 291 2.52 -23.46 23.88
CA GLY A 291 3.83 -23.35 24.52
C GLY A 291 5.00 -23.25 23.52
N GLN A 292 4.87 -23.87 22.35
CA GLN A 292 5.85 -23.80 21.27
C GLN A 292 5.78 -22.46 20.54
N GLN A 293 4.57 -21.98 20.23
CA GLN A 293 4.34 -20.64 19.68
C GLN A 293 4.90 -19.54 20.60
N TRP A 294 4.66 -19.67 21.91
CA TRP A 294 5.22 -18.77 22.93
C TRP A 294 6.75 -18.74 22.90
N ARG A 295 7.38 -19.91 22.76
CA ARG A 295 8.84 -20.01 22.71
C ARG A 295 9.39 -19.39 21.43
N ALA A 296 8.77 -19.65 20.27
CA ALA A 296 9.16 -19.04 19.00
C ALA A 296 9.05 -17.50 19.06
N LEU A 297 7.96 -16.98 19.65
CA LEU A 297 7.76 -15.55 19.85
C LEU A 297 8.79 -14.94 20.81
N ASP A 298 9.16 -15.65 21.88
CA ASP A 298 10.22 -15.22 22.80
C ASP A 298 11.58 -15.16 22.09
N MET A 299 11.87 -16.15 21.24
CA MET A 299 13.09 -16.20 20.42
C MET A 299 13.28 -14.98 19.52
N LEU A 300 12.19 -14.41 18.97
CA LEU A 300 12.26 -13.16 18.18
C LEU A 300 12.82 -11.97 18.96
N SER A 301 12.62 -11.95 20.28
CA SER A 301 13.08 -10.85 21.16
C SER A 301 14.41 -11.16 21.84
N ARG A 302 14.93 -12.39 21.76
CA ARG A 302 16.20 -12.77 22.38
C ARG A 302 17.34 -12.04 21.70
N ARG A 303 18.28 -11.54 22.49
CA ARG A 303 19.48 -10.88 21.99
C ARG A 303 20.66 -11.81 22.01
N ALA A 304 21.70 -11.47 21.24
CA ALA A 304 22.97 -12.16 21.34
C ALA A 304 23.52 -12.09 22.78
N PRO A 305 24.17 -13.15 23.28
CA PRO A 305 24.78 -13.14 24.60
C PRO A 305 25.72 -11.94 24.78
N GLY A 306 25.60 -11.22 25.90
CA GLY A 306 26.41 -10.04 26.20
C GLY A 306 25.88 -8.71 25.63
N ALA A 307 24.79 -8.71 24.86
CA ALA A 307 24.14 -7.48 24.43
C ALA A 307 23.52 -6.72 25.63
N ALA A 308 23.66 -5.39 25.62
CA ALA A 308 23.11 -4.54 26.69
C ALA A 308 21.57 -4.67 26.79
N PRO A 309 20.99 -4.56 27.99
CA PRO A 309 19.54 -4.46 28.15
C PRO A 309 19.02 -3.18 27.49
N SER A 310 17.79 -3.23 26.97
CA SER A 310 17.13 -2.15 26.24
C SER A 310 15.64 -2.49 26.23
N GLU A 311 14.80 -1.47 26.28
CA GLU A 311 13.35 -1.62 26.28
C GLU A 311 12.78 -1.89 24.88
N ASP A 312 13.54 -1.58 23.82
CA ASP A 312 13.23 -1.92 22.45
C ASP A 312 13.57 -3.40 22.19
N ARG A 313 12.53 -4.25 22.14
CA ARG A 313 12.72 -5.71 22.05
C ARG A 313 13.42 -6.16 20.77
N LEU A 314 13.20 -5.46 19.66
CA LEU A 314 13.85 -5.76 18.37
C LEU A 314 15.07 -4.85 18.09
N SER A 315 15.62 -4.20 19.12
CA SER A 315 16.76 -3.29 18.98
C SER A 315 18.01 -3.93 18.35
N HIS A 316 18.07 -5.26 18.42
CA HIS A 316 19.18 -6.08 17.96
C HIS A 316 19.08 -6.47 16.47
N LEU A 317 18.01 -6.05 15.78
CA LEU A 317 17.78 -6.28 14.35
C LEU A 317 18.01 -4.98 13.56
N ASN A 318 18.43 -5.13 12.30
CA ASN A 318 18.50 -4.02 11.36
C ASN A 318 17.07 -3.51 10.99
N PRO A 319 16.91 -2.29 10.46
CA PRO A 319 15.60 -1.71 10.19
C PRO A 319 14.72 -2.52 9.23
N ALA A 320 15.31 -3.18 8.22
CA ALA A 320 14.58 -3.98 7.25
C ALA A 320 13.97 -5.24 7.91
N ALA A 321 14.76 -5.98 8.69
CA ALA A 321 14.25 -7.16 9.39
C ALA A 321 13.21 -6.80 10.45
N ARG A 322 13.29 -5.62 11.10
CA ARG A 322 12.22 -5.17 12.01
C ARG A 322 10.88 -5.03 11.29
N VAL A 323 10.89 -4.46 10.08
CA VAL A 323 9.69 -4.37 9.22
C VAL A 323 9.18 -5.78 8.91
N GLY A 324 10.06 -6.67 8.44
CA GLY A 324 9.71 -8.04 8.07
C GLY A 324 9.10 -8.84 9.22
N VAL A 325 9.72 -8.78 10.41
CA VAL A 325 9.21 -9.42 11.64
C VAL A 325 7.84 -8.89 12.01
N ILE A 326 7.64 -7.57 12.02
CA ILE A 326 6.36 -6.98 12.39
C ILE A 326 5.26 -7.36 11.40
N HIS A 327 5.56 -7.28 10.10
CA HIS A 327 4.64 -7.68 9.05
C HIS A 327 4.24 -9.16 9.20
N ALA A 328 5.22 -10.06 9.38
CA ALA A 328 4.96 -11.48 9.59
C ALA A 328 4.12 -11.75 10.84
N VAL A 329 4.43 -11.10 11.96
CA VAL A 329 3.68 -11.24 13.22
C VAL A 329 2.23 -10.75 13.05
N PHE A 330 2.01 -9.63 12.36
CA PHE A 330 0.66 -9.12 12.07
C PHE A 330 -0.18 -10.14 11.30
N HIS A 331 0.32 -10.65 10.18
CA HIS A 331 -0.42 -11.62 9.34
C HIS A 331 -0.78 -12.91 10.09
N GLN A 332 0.09 -13.35 11.00
CA GLN A 332 -0.16 -14.58 11.76
C GLN A 332 -1.06 -14.38 12.98
N LEU A 333 -1.41 -13.15 13.38
CA LEU A 333 -2.31 -12.93 14.51
C LEU A 333 -3.68 -13.61 14.32
N ALA A 334 -4.16 -13.71 13.07
CA ALA A 334 -5.43 -14.35 12.75
C ALA A 334 -5.35 -15.88 12.92
N GLU A 335 -4.20 -16.48 12.64
CA GLU A 335 -3.98 -17.93 12.64
C GLU A 335 -3.60 -18.47 14.03
N VAL A 336 -3.02 -17.63 14.90
CA VAL A 336 -2.70 -18.00 16.27
C VAL A 336 -3.99 -18.23 17.06
N ALA A 337 -4.31 -19.50 17.34
CA ALA A 337 -5.54 -19.88 18.04
C ALA A 337 -5.54 -19.48 19.54
N ASP A 338 -4.39 -19.52 20.21
CA ASP A 338 -4.30 -19.27 21.65
C ASP A 338 -4.29 -17.77 22.00
N ASP A 339 -5.23 -17.36 22.86
CA ASP A 339 -5.39 -15.96 23.28
C ASP A 339 -4.18 -15.43 24.07
N SER A 340 -3.46 -16.28 24.81
CA SER A 340 -2.28 -15.86 25.58
C SER A 340 -1.09 -15.56 24.67
N VAL A 341 -0.87 -16.40 23.64
CA VAL A 341 0.14 -16.17 22.59
C VAL A 341 -0.21 -14.91 21.81
N ARG A 342 -1.47 -14.76 21.37
CA ARG A 342 -1.92 -13.58 20.62
C ARG A 342 -1.76 -12.30 21.43
N SER A 343 -2.09 -12.33 22.73
CA SER A 343 -1.87 -11.22 23.66
C SER A 343 -0.40 -10.82 23.77
N ARG A 344 0.52 -11.80 23.77
CA ARG A 344 1.96 -11.54 23.78
C ARG A 344 2.45 -10.96 22.47
N ALA A 345 1.97 -11.47 21.33
CA ALA A 345 2.31 -10.94 20.02
C ALA A 345 1.86 -9.48 19.90
N LEU A 346 0.62 -9.17 20.32
CA LEU A 346 0.15 -7.79 20.42
C LEU A 346 1.01 -6.93 21.35
N THR A 347 1.57 -7.48 22.43
CA THR A 347 2.48 -6.75 23.32
C THR A 347 3.83 -6.46 22.66
N LEU A 348 4.33 -7.37 21.81
CA LEU A 348 5.52 -7.11 20.99
C LEU A 348 5.25 -6.00 19.98
N LEU A 349 4.11 -6.06 19.27
CA LEU A 349 3.71 -5.03 18.32
C LEU A 349 3.50 -3.68 19.01
N ASP A 350 2.86 -3.67 20.17
CA ASP A 350 2.62 -2.50 21.01
C ASP A 350 3.93 -1.80 21.36
N ASN A 351 4.93 -2.58 21.79
CA ASN A 351 6.28 -2.11 22.09
C ASN A 351 6.98 -1.51 20.85
N GLN A 352 6.86 -2.14 19.69
CA GLN A 352 7.57 -1.69 18.48
C GLN A 352 6.90 -0.48 17.81
N LEU A 353 5.59 -0.33 17.96
CA LEU A 353 4.79 0.77 17.42
C LEU A 353 4.51 1.87 18.46
N GLU A 354 5.36 1.98 19.48
CA GLU A 354 5.35 3.13 20.39
C GLU A 354 5.71 4.43 19.63
N PRO A 355 5.07 5.58 19.93
CA PRO A 355 5.32 6.86 19.23
C PRO A 355 6.80 7.24 19.14
N GLY A 356 7.59 6.99 20.18
CA GLY A 356 9.03 7.28 20.22
C GLY A 356 9.89 6.37 19.32
N ARG A 357 9.31 5.31 18.76
CA ARG A 357 10.01 4.29 17.96
C ARG A 357 9.56 4.23 16.50
N LEU A 358 8.56 5.03 16.10
CA LEU A 358 8.07 5.04 14.72
C LEU A 358 9.13 5.50 13.70
N GLY A 359 10.12 6.29 14.15
CA GLY A 359 11.22 6.74 13.30
C GLY A 359 12.17 5.63 12.82
N HIS A 360 12.07 4.41 13.36
CA HIS A 360 12.87 3.26 12.90
C HIS A 360 12.31 2.59 11.65
N PHE A 361 11.06 2.89 11.27
CA PHE A 361 10.41 2.29 10.11
C PHE A 361 10.57 3.15 8.87
N PRO A 362 10.89 2.56 7.70
CA PRO A 362 10.70 3.22 6.43
C PRO A 362 9.24 3.66 6.29
N ASN A 363 9.02 4.86 5.75
CA ASN A 363 7.71 5.50 5.74
C ASN A 363 6.64 4.67 5.03
N GLU A 364 6.98 4.08 3.88
CA GLU A 364 6.08 3.26 3.06
C GLU A 364 5.71 1.94 3.76
N ALA A 365 6.69 1.32 4.43
CA ALA A 365 6.49 0.06 5.13
C ALA A 365 5.52 0.20 6.31
N LEU A 366 5.65 1.26 7.11
CA LEU A 366 4.74 1.50 8.23
C LEU A 366 3.31 1.77 7.75
N GLN A 367 3.16 2.51 6.66
CA GLN A 367 1.86 2.76 6.05
C GLN A 367 1.21 1.46 5.56
N SER A 368 1.97 0.57 4.90
CA SER A 368 1.49 -0.76 4.48
C SER A 368 1.06 -1.59 5.68
N ILE A 369 1.93 -1.70 6.70
CA ILE A 369 1.66 -2.46 7.93
C ILE A 369 0.35 -2.00 8.58
N LEU A 370 0.13 -0.69 8.72
CA LEU A 370 -1.09 -0.16 9.34
C LEU A 370 -2.33 -0.37 8.45
N THR A 371 -2.16 -0.28 7.14
CA THR A 371 -3.22 -0.56 6.16
C THR A 371 -3.69 -2.01 6.27
N ASP A 372 -2.75 -2.95 6.35
CA ASP A 372 -3.05 -4.39 6.47
C ASP A 372 -3.58 -4.72 7.87
N ALA A 373 -2.99 -4.15 8.93
CA ALA A 373 -3.38 -4.40 10.31
C ALA A 373 -4.85 -4.06 10.60
N VAL A 374 -5.40 -3.03 9.96
CA VAL A 374 -6.81 -2.66 10.06
C VAL A 374 -7.73 -3.74 9.48
N MET A 375 -7.29 -4.41 8.41
CA MET A 375 -8.07 -5.39 7.67
C MET A 375 -7.96 -6.80 8.23
N LEU A 376 -7.02 -7.06 9.15
CA LEU A 376 -6.82 -8.39 9.74
C LEU A 376 -8.07 -8.91 10.47
N ASP A 377 -8.44 -10.16 10.15
CA ASP A 377 -9.55 -10.89 10.74
C ASP A 377 -9.14 -11.61 12.03
N VAL A 378 -8.84 -10.84 13.08
CA VAL A 378 -8.50 -11.41 14.40
C VAL A 378 -9.74 -11.71 15.26
N PRO A 379 -9.68 -12.64 16.22
CA PRO A 379 -10.80 -12.93 17.12
C PRO A 379 -11.22 -11.74 18.00
N ALA A 380 -12.50 -11.71 18.41
CA ALA A 380 -13.15 -10.56 19.06
C ALA A 380 -12.36 -9.97 20.25
N ASN A 381 -11.80 -10.83 21.12
CA ASN A 381 -11.01 -10.44 22.30
C ASN A 381 -9.75 -9.63 21.95
N SER A 382 -9.23 -9.80 20.74
CA SER A 382 -7.98 -9.17 20.28
C SER A 382 -8.22 -7.98 19.35
N ARG A 383 -9.37 -7.90 18.68
CA ARG A 383 -9.74 -6.79 17.76
C ARG A 383 -9.62 -5.43 18.44
N GLN A 384 -10.11 -5.29 19.67
CA GLN A 384 -10.08 -4.02 20.40
C GLN A 384 -8.64 -3.53 20.69
N ARG A 385 -7.74 -4.45 21.06
CA ARG A 385 -6.33 -4.13 21.33
C ARG A 385 -5.57 -3.80 20.06
N LEU A 386 -5.80 -4.58 18.99
CA LEU A 386 -5.24 -4.31 17.67
C LEU A 386 -5.66 -2.92 17.18
N PHE A 387 -6.95 -2.61 17.27
CA PHE A 387 -7.46 -1.29 16.88
C PHE A 387 -6.87 -0.17 17.73
N ALA A 388 -6.81 -0.32 19.05
CA ALA A 388 -6.22 0.68 19.94
C ALA A 388 -4.74 0.96 19.61
N LEU A 389 -3.99 -0.08 19.23
CA LEU A 389 -2.62 0.04 18.77
C LEU A 389 -2.53 0.81 17.44
N VAL A 390 -3.37 0.47 16.45
CA VAL A 390 -3.43 1.19 15.16
C VAL A 390 -3.81 2.65 15.38
N GLU A 391 -4.87 2.92 16.15
CA GLU A 391 -5.36 4.26 16.47
C GLU A 391 -4.26 5.13 17.08
N ARG A 392 -3.56 4.62 18.11
CA ARG A 392 -2.45 5.34 18.76
C ARG A 392 -1.27 5.56 17.82
N THR A 393 -1.01 4.62 16.92
CA THR A 393 0.08 4.76 15.93
C THR A 393 -0.26 5.83 14.90
N LEU A 394 -1.49 5.84 14.38
CA LEU A 394 -1.98 6.89 13.48
C LEU A 394 -2.00 8.26 14.17
N ASP A 395 -2.30 8.31 15.46
CA ASP A 395 -2.25 9.55 16.24
C ASP A 395 -0.85 10.17 16.27
N ALA A 396 0.20 9.37 16.28
CA ALA A 396 1.58 9.85 16.32
C ALA A 396 2.17 10.20 14.93
N LEU A 397 1.54 9.74 13.84
CA LEU A 397 2.08 9.93 12.48
C LEU A 397 1.70 11.27 11.85
N PRO A 398 2.55 11.84 10.96
CA PRO A 398 2.21 13.04 10.21
C PRO A 398 1.04 12.76 9.24
N GLY A 399 0.23 13.78 8.98
CA GLY A 399 -1.01 13.69 8.20
C GLY A 399 -0.84 13.13 6.79
N GLU A 400 0.31 13.35 6.16
CA GLU A 400 0.66 12.83 4.83
C GLU A 400 0.67 11.30 4.77
N ARG A 401 0.88 10.63 5.91
CA ARG A 401 1.12 9.17 5.99
C ARG A 401 -0.08 8.38 6.48
N ILE A 402 -1.14 9.05 6.93
CA ILE A 402 -2.31 8.38 7.51
C ILE A 402 -3.45 8.18 6.51
N ALA A 403 -3.36 8.74 5.30
CA ALA A 403 -4.46 8.73 4.35
C ALA A 403 -4.93 7.31 3.96
N GLN A 404 -4.01 6.44 3.52
CA GLN A 404 -4.36 5.07 3.11
C GLN A 404 -4.81 4.18 4.28
N PRO A 405 -4.16 4.19 5.47
CA PRO A 405 -4.69 3.49 6.64
C PRO A 405 -6.09 3.97 7.04
N LEU A 406 -6.36 5.28 6.99
CA LEU A 406 -7.69 5.84 7.26
C LEU A 406 -8.74 5.36 6.25
N ARG A 407 -8.36 5.21 4.97
CA ARG A 407 -9.23 4.63 3.94
C ARG A 407 -9.68 3.23 4.32
N GLN A 408 -8.75 2.36 4.70
CA GLN A 408 -9.08 0.99 5.12
C GLN A 408 -9.85 0.97 6.44
N MET A 409 -9.55 1.87 7.37
CA MET A 409 -10.28 1.96 8.64
C MET A 409 -11.75 2.27 8.43
N PHE A 410 -12.07 3.17 7.49
CA PHE A 410 -13.44 3.44 7.11
C PHE A 410 -14.08 2.24 6.39
N ARG A 411 -13.37 1.64 5.43
CA ARG A 411 -13.87 0.45 4.72
C ARG A 411 -14.24 -0.67 5.69
N ARG A 412 -13.36 -0.95 6.65
CA ARG A 412 -13.55 -1.93 7.71
C ARG A 412 -14.71 -1.56 8.61
N ALA A 413 -14.88 -0.30 8.98
CA ALA A 413 -16.02 0.15 9.78
C ALA A 413 -17.37 -0.16 9.11
N VAL A 414 -17.46 0.00 7.78
CA VAL A 414 -18.68 -0.27 7.02
C VAL A 414 -18.87 -1.76 6.69
N GLN A 415 -17.78 -2.52 6.50
CA GLN A 415 -17.80 -3.92 6.11
C GLN A 415 -17.23 -4.82 7.23
N PRO A 416 -18.09 -5.57 7.96
CA PRO A 416 -17.61 -6.49 8.99
C PRO A 416 -16.69 -7.58 8.42
N PRO A 417 -15.83 -8.18 9.26
CA PRO A 417 -14.92 -9.26 8.87
C PRO A 417 -15.60 -10.48 8.27
N VAL A 418 -16.78 -10.83 8.80
CA VAL A 418 -17.53 -12.01 8.39
C VAL A 418 -18.98 -11.60 8.14
N ALA A 419 -19.59 -12.14 7.09
CA ALA A 419 -20.96 -11.84 6.71
C ALA A 419 -21.97 -12.23 7.81
N ASP A 420 -21.75 -13.36 8.49
CA ASP A 420 -22.63 -13.91 9.51
C ASP A 420 -21.97 -13.93 10.90
N LEU A 421 -21.92 -12.76 11.55
CA LEU A 421 -21.49 -12.66 12.95
C LEU A 421 -22.60 -13.13 13.90
N THR A 422 -22.23 -13.81 14.99
CA THR A 422 -23.17 -14.13 16.08
C THR A 422 -23.72 -12.86 16.73
N GLU A 423 -24.92 -12.90 17.34
CA GLU A 423 -25.53 -11.70 17.95
C GLU A 423 -24.61 -10.98 18.96
N LEU A 424 -23.86 -11.76 19.76
CA LEU A 424 -22.89 -11.21 20.71
C LEU A 424 -21.74 -10.49 19.99
N GLU A 425 -21.22 -11.08 18.91
CA GLU A 425 -20.17 -10.46 18.12
C GLU A 425 -20.65 -9.25 17.32
N GLN A 426 -21.92 -9.23 16.90
CA GLN A 426 -22.53 -8.06 16.25
C GLN A 426 -22.58 -6.87 17.22
N GLN A 427 -22.93 -7.09 18.49
CA GLN A 427 -22.93 -6.03 19.51
C GLN A 427 -21.52 -5.49 19.77
N VAL A 428 -20.53 -6.39 19.93
CA VAL A 428 -19.12 -6.02 20.10
C VAL A 428 -18.61 -5.25 18.88
N TRP A 429 -19.00 -5.70 17.68
CA TRP A 429 -18.64 -5.04 16.43
C TRP A 429 -19.26 -3.67 16.29
N ALA A 430 -20.54 -3.49 16.66
CA ALA A 430 -21.21 -2.20 16.63
C ALA A 430 -20.47 -1.14 17.49
N GLY A 431 -20.05 -1.52 18.70
CA GLY A 431 -19.24 -0.66 19.56
C GLY A 431 -17.88 -0.33 18.95
N LEU A 432 -17.21 -1.31 18.34
CA LEU A 432 -15.92 -1.09 17.66
C LEU A 432 -16.08 -0.21 16.41
N ASN A 433 -17.11 -0.42 15.61
CA ASN A 433 -17.46 0.38 14.44
C ASN A 433 -17.66 1.84 14.81
N GLN A 434 -18.43 2.11 15.87
CA GLN A 434 -18.61 3.47 16.38
C GLN A 434 -17.27 4.12 16.75
N ARG A 435 -16.38 3.38 17.43
CA ARG A 435 -15.04 3.86 17.78
C ARG A 435 -14.17 4.11 16.54
N MET A 436 -14.22 3.22 15.54
CA MET A 436 -13.51 3.40 14.27
C MET A 436 -13.97 4.67 13.54
N GLN A 437 -15.28 4.90 13.45
CA GLN A 437 -15.84 6.10 12.82
C GLN A 437 -15.46 7.38 13.58
N GLN A 438 -15.51 7.36 14.91
CA GLN A 438 -15.08 8.49 15.74
C GLN A 438 -13.59 8.81 15.56
N ALA A 439 -12.73 7.79 15.56
CA ALA A 439 -11.31 7.95 15.30
C ALA A 439 -11.06 8.49 13.89
N TRP A 440 -11.82 8.02 12.90
CA TRP A 440 -11.73 8.49 11.51
C TRP A 440 -12.06 9.98 11.41
N LEU A 441 -13.18 10.42 11.99
CA LEU A 441 -13.59 11.84 12.01
C LEU A 441 -12.57 12.73 12.72
N ARG A 442 -11.96 12.25 13.81
CA ARG A 442 -10.93 12.97 14.55
C ARG A 442 -9.62 13.12 13.76
N LEU A 443 -9.24 12.11 12.99
CA LEU A 443 -7.97 12.06 12.26
C LEU A 443 -8.03 12.70 10.87
N LEU A 444 -9.21 12.71 10.23
CA LEU A 444 -9.43 13.26 8.89
C LEU A 444 -8.89 14.70 8.71
N PRO A 445 -9.07 15.65 9.66
CA PRO A 445 -8.59 17.02 9.49
C PRO A 445 -7.08 17.16 9.41
N ARG A 446 -6.32 16.14 9.85
CA ARG A 446 -4.85 16.14 9.78
C ARG A 446 -4.33 15.79 8.39
N VAL A 447 -5.14 15.13 7.57
CA VAL A 447 -4.76 14.71 6.22
C VAL A 447 -4.66 15.94 5.30
N PRO A 448 -3.62 16.03 4.43
CA PRO A 448 -3.51 17.10 3.46
C PRO A 448 -4.76 17.22 2.55
N ALA A 449 -5.02 18.42 2.04
CA ALA A 449 -6.25 18.78 1.32
C ALA A 449 -6.64 17.79 0.20
N ALA A 450 -5.73 17.50 -0.73
CA ALA A 450 -6.01 16.60 -1.85
C ALA A 450 -6.36 15.16 -1.41
N PRO A 451 -5.51 14.44 -0.63
CA PRO A 451 -5.85 13.09 -0.18
C PRO A 451 -7.05 13.07 0.78
N ARG A 452 -7.29 14.14 1.55
CA ARG A 452 -8.50 14.25 2.38
C ARG A 452 -9.77 14.24 1.53
N ALA A 453 -9.78 14.97 0.41
CA ALA A 453 -10.93 15.03 -0.47
C ALA A 453 -11.17 13.70 -1.20
N ASP A 454 -10.11 13.02 -1.64
CA ASP A 454 -10.21 11.65 -2.19
C ASP A 454 -10.83 10.69 -1.16
N LEU A 455 -10.41 10.76 0.11
CA LEU A 455 -10.98 9.96 1.19
C LEU A 455 -12.47 10.26 1.41
N LEU A 456 -12.85 11.54 1.42
CA LEU A 456 -14.26 11.94 1.53
C LEU A 456 -15.08 11.36 0.37
N ALA A 457 -14.59 11.49 -0.86
CA ALA A 457 -15.26 10.94 -2.03
C ALA A 457 -15.38 9.41 -1.96
N PHE A 458 -14.32 8.72 -1.53
CA PHE A 458 -14.33 7.28 -1.26
C PHE A 458 -15.37 6.88 -0.22
N THR A 459 -15.49 7.62 0.89
CA THR A 459 -16.48 7.28 1.93
C THR A 459 -17.91 7.33 1.42
N VAL A 460 -18.22 8.30 0.56
CA VAL A 460 -19.52 8.42 -0.09
C VAL A 460 -19.76 7.31 -1.10
N THR A 461 -18.71 6.85 -1.80
CA THR A 461 -18.83 5.72 -2.74
C THR A 461 -19.19 4.43 -2.02
N VAL A 462 -18.62 4.19 -0.83
CA VAL A 462 -18.85 2.97 -0.04
C VAL A 462 -20.12 3.07 0.80
N ALA A 463 -20.44 4.26 1.31
CA ALA A 463 -21.58 4.54 2.17
C ALA A 463 -22.25 5.87 1.75
N PRO A 464 -23.18 5.85 0.77
CA PRO A 464 -23.82 7.05 0.23
C PRO A 464 -24.48 7.96 1.28
N GLN A 465 -24.92 7.40 2.42
CA GLN A 465 -25.45 8.13 3.56
C GLN A 465 -24.45 9.11 4.20
N MET A 466 -23.14 8.97 3.93
CA MET A 466 -22.09 9.88 4.42
C MET A 466 -21.99 11.17 3.61
N LEU A 467 -22.84 11.39 2.61
CA LEU A 467 -22.84 12.60 1.78
C LEU A 467 -22.91 13.89 2.62
N SER A 468 -23.72 13.91 3.68
CA SER A 468 -23.83 15.07 4.57
C SER A 468 -22.52 15.41 5.28
N VAL A 469 -21.83 14.39 5.79
CA VAL A 469 -20.52 14.52 6.45
C VAL A 469 -19.47 14.95 5.43
N ALA A 470 -19.44 14.33 4.26
CA ALA A 470 -18.50 14.68 3.20
C ALA A 470 -18.66 16.12 2.73
N LEU A 471 -19.89 16.59 2.52
CA LEU A 471 -20.16 17.99 2.16
C LEU A 471 -19.75 18.95 3.28
N SER A 472 -20.03 18.61 4.54
CA SER A 472 -19.62 19.42 5.70
C SER A 472 -18.09 19.57 5.78
N GLU A 473 -17.37 18.48 5.56
CA GLU A 473 -15.90 18.46 5.60
C GLU A 473 -15.23 19.00 4.32
N LEU A 474 -15.94 19.02 3.19
CA LEU A 474 -15.45 19.69 1.98
C LEU A 474 -15.47 21.21 2.13
N VAL A 475 -16.26 21.76 3.06
CA VAL A 475 -16.26 23.19 3.36
C VAL A 475 -14.94 23.59 4.03
N ALA A 476 -13.98 24.09 3.24
CA ALA A 476 -12.71 24.57 3.77
C ALA A 476 -12.79 26.05 4.17
N GLY A 477 -12.10 26.42 5.26
CA GLY A 477 -12.03 27.81 5.73
C GLY A 477 -11.21 28.74 4.81
N ALA A 478 -10.44 28.20 3.86
CA ALA A 478 -9.65 28.96 2.90
C ALA A 478 -9.94 28.51 1.45
N PRO A 479 -10.12 29.45 0.49
CA PRO A 479 -10.45 29.13 -0.90
C PRO A 479 -9.42 28.22 -1.60
N ASP A 480 -8.13 28.45 -1.37
CA ASP A 480 -7.07 27.66 -2.02
C ASP A 480 -7.01 26.21 -1.51
N THR A 481 -7.32 26.01 -0.23
CA THR A 481 -7.49 24.67 0.34
C THR A 481 -8.66 23.95 -0.33
N HIS A 482 -9.81 24.63 -0.50
CA HIS A 482 -10.97 24.06 -1.17
C HIS A 482 -10.68 23.69 -2.63
N ARG A 483 -9.97 24.57 -3.37
CA ARG A 483 -9.52 24.26 -4.75
C ARG A 483 -8.66 23.01 -4.80
N THR A 484 -7.69 22.92 -3.89
CA THR A 484 -6.79 21.76 -3.79
C THR A 484 -7.56 20.47 -3.44
N MET A 485 -8.58 20.58 -2.58
CA MET A 485 -9.47 19.47 -2.26
C MET A 485 -10.21 18.98 -3.51
N LEU A 486 -10.93 19.84 -4.22
CA LEU A 486 -11.70 19.44 -5.40
C LEU A 486 -10.82 18.88 -6.53
N ALA A 487 -9.62 19.44 -6.73
CA ALA A 487 -8.66 18.94 -7.70
C ALA A 487 -8.08 17.56 -7.33
N GLY A 488 -8.06 17.22 -6.03
CA GLY A 488 -7.58 15.94 -5.53
C GLY A 488 -8.55 14.77 -5.71
N ILE A 489 -9.82 15.04 -6.07
CA ILE A 489 -10.83 14.00 -6.29
C ILE A 489 -10.67 13.45 -7.73
N VAL A 490 -10.21 12.21 -7.83
CA VAL A 490 -9.90 11.54 -9.10
C VAL A 490 -10.95 10.49 -9.48
N GLU A 491 -10.91 10.01 -10.72
CA GLU A 491 -11.79 8.92 -11.17
C GLU A 491 -11.41 7.57 -10.54
N PRO A 492 -12.38 6.69 -10.23
CA PRO A 492 -13.82 6.80 -10.51
C PRO A 492 -14.64 7.52 -9.41
N GLN A 493 -14.02 7.95 -8.31
CA GLN A 493 -14.74 8.57 -7.18
C GLN A 493 -15.35 9.92 -7.57
N ARG A 494 -14.69 10.65 -8.48
CA ARG A 494 -15.12 11.94 -9.00
C ARG A 494 -16.50 11.86 -9.65
N GLU A 495 -16.68 11.00 -10.66
CA GLU A 495 -17.96 10.86 -11.36
C GLU A 495 -19.08 10.40 -10.43
N PHE A 496 -18.78 9.44 -9.52
CA PHE A 496 -19.78 8.93 -8.58
C PHE A 496 -20.26 10.01 -7.59
N LEU A 497 -19.33 10.73 -6.95
CA LEU A 497 -19.68 11.78 -6.00
C LEU A 497 -20.46 12.90 -6.69
N ALA A 498 -20.01 13.32 -7.87
CA ALA A 498 -20.69 14.34 -8.67
C ALA A 498 -22.12 13.92 -9.03
N SER A 499 -22.29 12.68 -9.52
CA SER A 499 -23.60 12.14 -9.90
C SER A 499 -24.54 12.03 -8.71
N LEU A 500 -24.03 11.61 -7.54
CA LEU A 500 -24.83 11.52 -6.32
C LEU A 500 -25.29 12.90 -5.86
N ILE A 501 -24.41 13.90 -5.83
CA ILE A 501 -24.75 15.29 -5.47
C ILE A 501 -25.88 15.81 -6.37
N VAL A 502 -25.73 15.65 -7.68
CA VAL A 502 -26.72 16.12 -8.67
C VAL A 502 -28.05 15.40 -8.51
N HIS A 503 -28.06 14.07 -8.38
CA HIS A 503 -29.28 13.30 -8.17
C HIS A 503 -30.01 13.69 -6.89
N THR A 504 -29.27 13.92 -5.79
CA THR A 504 -29.87 14.28 -4.50
C THR A 504 -30.53 15.68 -4.55
N TRP A 505 -29.99 16.59 -5.36
CA TRP A 505 -30.56 17.92 -5.60
C TRP A 505 -31.75 17.92 -6.55
N MET A 506 -31.79 17.03 -7.55
CA MET A 506 -32.90 16.92 -8.49
C MET A 506 -34.20 16.40 -7.87
N GLN A 507 -34.14 15.84 -6.66
CA GLN A 507 -35.34 15.39 -5.95
C GLN A 507 -36.14 16.60 -5.46
N VAL A 508 -37.38 16.74 -5.94
CA VAL A 508 -38.27 17.90 -5.77
C VAL A 508 -38.54 18.27 -4.30
N GLU A 509 -38.47 17.30 -3.39
CA GLU A 509 -38.55 17.48 -1.92
C GLU A 509 -37.30 16.90 -1.22
N GLY A 510 -36.13 16.98 -1.87
CA GLY A 510 -34.90 16.37 -1.39
C GLY A 510 -34.34 17.01 -0.10
N PRO A 511 -33.50 16.30 0.67
CA PRO A 511 -32.92 16.78 1.92
C PRO A 511 -31.86 17.88 1.75
N MET A 512 -31.45 18.20 0.51
CA MET A 512 -30.31 19.06 0.20
C MET A 512 -30.44 20.54 0.63
N PRO A 513 -31.58 21.23 0.47
CA PRO A 513 -31.75 22.60 0.98
C PRO A 513 -31.63 22.68 2.50
N ALA A 514 -32.24 21.73 3.22
CA ALA A 514 -32.18 21.66 4.68
C ALA A 514 -30.75 21.34 5.17
N LEU A 515 -30.07 20.41 4.50
CA LEU A 515 -28.67 20.09 4.76
C LEU A 515 -27.75 21.30 4.51
N THR A 516 -27.97 22.03 3.41
CA THR A 516 -27.19 23.25 3.09
C THR A 516 -27.32 24.29 4.19
N HIS A 517 -28.55 24.55 4.66
CA HIS A 517 -28.78 25.44 5.79
C HIS A 517 -28.12 24.93 7.08
N GLN A 518 -28.19 23.63 7.36
CA GLN A 518 -27.55 23.03 8.54
C GLN A 518 -26.02 23.19 8.50
N ILE A 519 -25.37 22.95 7.36
CA ILE A 519 -23.91 23.07 7.22
C ILE A 519 -23.48 24.52 7.39
N VAL A 520 -24.15 25.47 6.74
CA VAL A 520 -23.80 26.90 6.82
C VAL A 520 -24.01 27.43 8.24
N SER A 521 -25.16 27.13 8.86
CA SER A 521 -25.47 27.60 10.21
C SER A 521 -24.59 26.99 11.30
N ALA A 522 -24.01 25.80 11.08
CA ALA A 522 -23.07 25.19 12.01
C ALA A 522 -21.69 25.88 12.04
N GLN A 523 -21.37 26.72 11.05
CA GLN A 523 -20.09 27.42 10.98
C GLN A 523 -20.08 28.69 11.86
N PRO A 524 -18.91 29.07 12.42
CA PRO A 524 -18.75 30.35 13.12
C PRO A 524 -19.18 31.52 12.21
N PRO A 525 -19.81 32.59 12.74
CA PRO A 525 -20.35 33.69 11.92
C PRO A 525 -19.35 34.29 10.91
N ALA A 526 -18.08 34.43 11.33
CA ALA A 526 -17.01 34.95 10.48
C ALA A 526 -16.63 34.04 9.30
N GLN A 527 -17.06 32.77 9.29
CA GLN A 527 -16.73 31.76 8.28
C GLN A 527 -17.94 31.33 7.46
N GLN A 528 -19.16 31.75 7.83
CA GLN A 528 -20.40 31.34 7.15
C GLN A 528 -20.40 31.71 5.66
N ALA A 529 -19.87 32.89 5.31
CA ALA A 529 -19.79 33.33 3.93
C ALA A 529 -18.82 32.50 3.08
N THR A 530 -17.61 32.24 3.61
CA THR A 530 -16.61 31.38 2.95
C THR A 530 -17.11 29.95 2.84
N ALA A 531 -17.87 29.49 3.83
CA ALA A 531 -18.47 28.17 3.85
C ALA A 531 -19.55 28.00 2.78
N ALA A 532 -20.46 28.96 2.69
CA ALA A 532 -21.49 29.00 1.66
C ALA A 532 -20.88 29.09 0.25
N ALA A 533 -19.85 29.93 0.06
CA ALA A 533 -19.14 30.01 -1.22
C ALA A 533 -18.40 28.71 -1.58
N SER A 534 -17.88 27.99 -0.58
CA SER A 534 -17.26 26.68 -0.79
C SER A 534 -18.29 25.62 -1.19
N LEU A 535 -19.46 25.58 -0.54
CA LEU A 535 -20.57 24.69 -0.92
C LEU A 535 -21.07 24.97 -2.33
N ALA A 536 -21.31 26.24 -2.67
CA ALA A 536 -21.71 26.63 -4.01
C ALA A 536 -20.70 26.15 -5.05
N ALA A 537 -19.40 26.32 -4.79
CA ALA A 537 -18.34 25.84 -5.68
C ALA A 537 -18.27 24.32 -5.77
N THR A 538 -18.52 23.58 -4.69
CA THR A 538 -18.64 22.12 -4.74
C THR A 538 -19.79 21.68 -5.63
N PHE A 539 -20.93 22.39 -5.62
CA PHE A 539 -22.06 22.09 -6.51
C PHE A 539 -21.75 22.43 -7.98
N ALA A 540 -21.07 23.55 -8.24
CA ALA A 540 -20.59 23.88 -9.59
C ALA A 540 -19.61 22.82 -10.12
N TRP A 541 -18.68 22.39 -9.27
CA TRP A 541 -17.75 21.31 -9.58
C TRP A 541 -18.50 20.03 -9.93
N ALA A 542 -19.48 19.62 -9.12
CA ALA A 542 -20.28 18.42 -9.38
C ALA A 542 -20.97 18.49 -10.75
N ALA A 543 -21.58 19.62 -11.11
CA ALA A 543 -22.20 19.80 -12.42
C ALA A 543 -21.21 19.71 -13.60
N SER A 544 -19.96 20.12 -13.38
CA SER A 544 -18.88 19.96 -14.39
C SER A 544 -18.30 18.54 -14.46
N ALA A 545 -18.43 17.77 -13.37
CA ALA A 545 -17.77 16.47 -13.18
C ALA A 545 -18.68 15.26 -13.47
N VAL A 546 -19.99 15.47 -13.68
CA VAL A 546 -20.91 14.40 -14.11
C VAL A 546 -20.68 13.97 -15.57
N SER A 547 -21.19 12.78 -15.90
CA SER A 547 -21.22 12.25 -17.25
C SER A 547 -21.86 13.23 -18.25
N ALA A 548 -21.49 13.12 -19.53
CA ALA A 548 -22.00 14.00 -20.57
C ALA A 548 -23.53 13.96 -20.69
N GLU A 549 -24.15 12.81 -20.39
CA GLU A 549 -25.60 12.59 -20.44
C GLU A 549 -26.36 13.37 -19.35
N LEU A 550 -25.75 13.57 -18.18
CA LEU A 550 -26.37 14.28 -17.06
C LEU A 550 -26.07 15.78 -17.05
N ARG A 551 -25.17 16.27 -17.92
CA ARG A 551 -24.59 17.61 -17.82
C ARG A 551 -25.61 18.75 -17.98
N GLU A 552 -26.56 18.63 -18.90
CA GLU A 552 -27.60 19.66 -19.11
C GLU A 552 -28.55 19.73 -17.90
N ALA A 553 -29.01 18.56 -17.43
CA ALA A 553 -29.87 18.49 -16.27
C ALA A 553 -29.13 18.96 -15.00
N ALA A 554 -27.83 18.65 -14.88
CA ALA A 554 -26.98 19.11 -13.79
C ALA A 554 -26.78 20.62 -13.77
N ALA A 555 -26.74 21.28 -14.94
CA ALA A 555 -26.65 22.74 -15.03
C ALA A 555 -27.90 23.41 -14.41
N LEU A 556 -29.10 22.91 -14.72
CA LEU A 556 -30.35 23.39 -14.13
C LEU A 556 -30.42 23.10 -12.62
N ALA A 557 -30.01 21.90 -12.19
CA ALA A 557 -29.95 21.55 -10.77
C ALA A 557 -28.95 22.43 -10.00
N MET A 558 -27.86 22.84 -10.65
CA MET A 558 -26.87 23.74 -10.06
C MET A 558 -27.43 25.16 -9.83
N GLU A 559 -28.18 25.72 -10.79
CA GLU A 559 -28.83 27.01 -10.59
C GLU A 559 -29.72 26.99 -9.34
N ALA A 560 -30.55 25.95 -9.20
CA ALA A 560 -31.39 25.75 -8.03
C ALA A 560 -30.58 25.55 -6.75
N ALA A 561 -29.48 24.78 -6.80
CA ALA A 561 -28.62 24.51 -5.66
C ALA A 561 -27.93 25.77 -5.12
N ALA A 562 -27.31 26.57 -6.00
CA ALA A 562 -26.67 27.81 -5.60
C ALA A 562 -27.69 28.85 -5.10
N MET A 563 -28.88 28.93 -5.70
CA MET A 563 -29.97 29.74 -5.15
C MET A 563 -30.38 29.28 -3.75
N GLY A 564 -30.41 27.97 -3.49
CA GLY A 564 -30.63 27.38 -2.17
C GLY A 564 -29.55 27.76 -1.15
N VAL A 565 -28.28 27.77 -1.56
CA VAL A 565 -27.16 28.22 -0.71
C VAL A 565 -27.33 29.69 -0.32
N PHE A 566 -27.59 30.57 -1.28
CA PHE A 566 -27.73 32.01 -1.00
C PHE A 566 -28.95 32.30 -0.12
N SER A 567 -30.02 31.53 -0.27
CA SER A 567 -31.22 31.65 0.57
C SER A 567 -31.00 31.17 2.01
N ALA A 568 -29.97 30.35 2.25
CA ALA A 568 -29.63 29.82 3.57
C ALA A 568 -28.65 30.69 4.37
N VAL A 569 -28.09 31.73 3.76
CA VAL A 569 -27.11 32.63 4.37
C VAL A 569 -27.82 33.82 5.03
N PRO A 570 -27.45 34.23 6.26
CA PRO A 570 -27.96 35.45 6.88
C PRO A 570 -27.75 36.67 5.99
N ALA A 571 -28.70 37.63 6.01
CA ALA A 571 -28.68 38.78 5.09
C ALA A 571 -27.37 39.60 5.16
N ASP A 572 -26.76 39.70 6.34
CA ASP A 572 -25.47 40.38 6.58
C ASP A 572 -24.26 39.62 5.97
N GLN A 573 -24.39 38.31 5.76
CA GLN A 573 -23.36 37.44 5.18
C GLN A 573 -23.55 37.20 3.67
N LEU A 574 -24.67 37.65 3.10
CA LEU A 574 -24.98 37.48 1.66
C LEU A 574 -23.96 38.17 0.77
N VAL A 575 -23.55 39.39 1.12
CA VAL A 575 -22.61 40.20 0.33
C VAL A 575 -21.21 39.57 0.30
N PRO A 576 -20.59 39.22 1.45
CA PRO A 576 -19.33 38.48 1.44
C PRO A 576 -19.41 37.12 0.73
N THR A 577 -20.58 36.45 0.76
CA THR A 577 -20.77 35.15 0.07
C THR A 577 -20.76 35.30 -1.44
N LEU A 578 -21.55 36.25 -1.97
CA LEU A 578 -21.61 36.53 -3.41
C LEU A 578 -20.23 36.94 -3.93
N ALA A 579 -19.57 37.84 -3.20
CA ALA A 579 -18.19 38.27 -3.46
C ALA A 579 -17.23 37.08 -3.56
N ALA A 580 -17.25 36.19 -2.57
CA ALA A 580 -16.42 35.01 -2.54
C ALA A 580 -16.72 34.07 -3.73
N CYS A 581 -17.98 33.87 -4.11
CA CYS A 581 -18.36 33.06 -5.28
C CYS A 581 -17.84 33.66 -6.60
N ILE A 582 -17.94 34.97 -6.78
CA ILE A 582 -17.52 35.65 -8.03
C ILE A 582 -15.99 35.59 -8.20
N ARG A 583 -15.24 35.61 -7.09
CA ARG A 583 -13.77 35.47 -7.10
C ARG A 583 -13.28 34.08 -7.51
N ARG A 584 -14.17 33.09 -7.70
CA ARG A 584 -13.84 31.71 -8.12
C ARG A 584 -14.04 31.52 -9.63
N ASP A 585 -13.10 32.01 -10.42
CA ASP A 585 -13.10 31.84 -11.88
C ASP A 585 -12.88 30.40 -12.35
N GLU A 586 -12.42 29.52 -11.47
CA GLU A 586 -12.27 28.10 -11.79
C GLU A 586 -13.59 27.42 -12.24
N PHE A 587 -14.76 28.01 -11.93
CA PHE A 587 -16.08 27.50 -12.33
C PHE A 587 -16.91 28.58 -13.03
N PRO A 588 -17.04 28.57 -14.37
CA PRO A 588 -17.74 29.62 -15.12
C PRO A 588 -19.25 29.71 -14.80
N LEU A 589 -19.83 28.66 -14.20
CA LEU A 589 -21.23 28.63 -13.78
C LEU A 589 -21.50 29.47 -12.51
N LEU A 590 -20.52 29.61 -11.59
CA LEU A 590 -20.75 30.32 -10.32
C LEU A 590 -21.05 31.81 -10.50
N PRO A 591 -20.28 32.57 -11.31
CA PRO A 591 -20.57 33.99 -11.49
C PRO A 591 -21.89 34.24 -12.23
N ALA A 592 -22.28 33.32 -13.14
CA ALA A 592 -23.57 33.39 -13.83
C ALA A 592 -24.75 33.22 -12.85
N VAL A 593 -24.68 32.26 -11.92
CA VAL A 593 -25.73 32.07 -10.90
C VAL A 593 -25.75 33.21 -9.88
N ALA A 594 -24.58 33.74 -9.48
CA ALA A 594 -24.52 34.93 -8.63
C ALA A 594 -25.17 36.15 -9.32
N SER A 595 -24.93 36.34 -10.62
CA SER A 595 -25.59 37.37 -11.43
C SER A 595 -27.11 37.16 -11.50
N LEU A 596 -27.58 35.93 -11.67
CA LEU A 596 -29.01 35.60 -11.67
C LEU A 596 -29.67 35.86 -10.30
N HIS A 597 -29.00 35.51 -9.20
CA HIS A 597 -29.49 35.82 -7.85
C HIS A 597 -29.60 37.33 -7.61
N LEU A 598 -28.62 38.10 -8.07
CA LEU A 598 -28.66 39.57 -8.00
C LEU A 598 -29.82 40.17 -8.79
N ARG A 599 -30.14 39.62 -9.97
CA ARG A 599 -31.35 40.03 -10.73
C ARG A 599 -32.63 39.75 -9.96
N ASN A 600 -32.72 38.61 -9.28
CA ASN A 600 -33.87 38.25 -8.44
C ASN A 600 -34.04 39.17 -7.22
N LEU A 601 -32.93 39.77 -6.75
CA LEU A 601 -32.94 40.81 -5.71
C LEU A 601 -33.16 42.23 -6.25
N HIS A 602 -33.55 42.37 -7.53
CA HIS A 602 -33.73 43.64 -8.24
C HIS A 602 -32.44 44.48 -8.43
N LEU A 603 -31.27 43.83 -8.44
CA LEU A 603 -29.94 44.43 -8.68
C LEU A 603 -29.42 44.06 -10.07
N ALA A 604 -30.18 44.44 -11.11
CA ALA A 604 -29.94 44.03 -12.49
C ALA A 604 -28.70 44.66 -13.13
N ASP A 605 -28.23 45.81 -12.63
CA ASP A 605 -27.03 46.50 -13.15
C ASP A 605 -25.76 45.86 -12.63
N GLU A 606 -25.74 45.52 -11.35
CA GLU A 606 -24.65 44.80 -10.68
C GLU A 606 -24.48 43.41 -11.31
N ALA A 607 -25.59 42.75 -11.60
CA ALA A 607 -25.62 41.49 -12.34
C ALA A 607 -25.06 41.63 -13.77
N ARG A 608 -25.37 42.74 -14.47
CA ARG A 608 -24.85 43.04 -15.82
C ARG A 608 -23.36 43.33 -15.79
N VAL A 609 -22.89 44.17 -14.86
CA VAL A 609 -21.47 44.51 -14.67
C VAL A 609 -20.66 43.26 -14.34
N LEU A 610 -21.13 42.43 -13.41
CA LEU A 610 -20.50 41.15 -13.09
C LEU A 610 -20.43 40.19 -14.28
N ALA A 611 -21.55 40.01 -14.98
CA ALA A 611 -21.62 39.13 -16.15
C ALA A 611 -20.68 39.59 -17.27
N ALA A 612 -20.58 40.90 -17.50
CA ALA A 612 -19.66 41.50 -18.48
C ALA A 612 -18.18 41.28 -18.10
N LEU A 613 -17.83 41.42 -16.82
CA LEU A 613 -16.46 41.21 -16.32
C LEU A 613 -16.03 39.74 -16.33
N THR A 614 -16.98 38.81 -16.18
CA THR A 614 -16.71 37.36 -16.26
C THR A 614 -16.59 36.85 -17.70
N HIS A 615 -17.23 37.50 -18.68
CA HIS A 615 -17.23 37.06 -20.08
C HIS A 615 -16.18 37.71 -20.98
N ALA A 616 -15.74 38.95 -20.69
CA ALA A 616 -15.07 39.77 -21.71
C ALA A 616 -13.63 40.22 -21.42
N LEU A 617 -13.11 40.15 -20.18
CA LEU A 617 -11.87 40.87 -19.81
C LEU A 617 -10.86 40.11 -18.92
N SER A 618 -11.04 38.80 -18.70
CA SER A 618 -10.33 38.08 -17.63
C SER A 618 -8.87 37.67 -17.90
N GLY A 619 -8.29 37.95 -19.08
CA GLY A 619 -6.88 37.67 -19.37
C GLY A 619 -5.93 38.86 -19.10
N ASP A 620 -6.35 40.09 -19.41
CA ASP A 620 -5.40 41.16 -19.74
C ASP A 620 -5.28 42.28 -18.67
N ALA A 621 -6.14 42.33 -17.64
CA ALA A 621 -6.10 43.40 -16.63
C ALA A 621 -6.62 42.98 -15.23
N PRO A 622 -5.79 42.35 -14.36
CA PRO A 622 -6.20 41.87 -13.04
C PRO A 622 -6.69 42.99 -12.10
N ARG A 623 -6.12 44.19 -12.20
CA ARG A 623 -6.46 45.34 -11.34
C ARG A 623 -7.87 45.90 -11.61
N THR A 624 -8.31 45.87 -12.87
CA THR A 624 -9.66 46.32 -13.27
C THR A 624 -10.73 45.37 -12.73
N ARG A 625 -10.44 44.07 -12.72
CA ARG A 625 -11.31 43.04 -12.14
C ARG A 625 -11.44 43.19 -10.62
N GLU A 626 -10.33 43.44 -9.92
CA GLU A 626 -10.34 43.70 -8.47
C GLU A 626 -11.15 44.95 -8.10
N LEU A 627 -10.98 46.05 -8.84
CA LEU A 627 -11.71 47.29 -8.59
C LEU A 627 -13.21 47.13 -8.86
N ALA A 628 -13.59 46.42 -9.92
CA ALA A 628 -14.99 46.21 -10.25
C ALA A 628 -15.69 45.22 -9.30
N LEU A 629 -14.95 44.23 -8.76
CA LEU A 629 -15.39 43.39 -7.65
C LEU A 629 -15.63 44.22 -6.39
N ALA A 630 -14.66 45.06 -6.01
CA ALA A 630 -14.77 45.93 -4.84
C ALA A 630 -15.96 46.90 -4.96
N PHE A 631 -16.23 47.36 -6.19
CA PHE A 631 -17.38 48.19 -6.53
C PHE A 631 -18.73 47.46 -6.31
N VAL A 632 -18.86 46.24 -6.84
CA VAL A 632 -20.06 45.41 -6.65
C VAL A 632 -20.26 45.07 -5.17
N GLU A 633 -19.19 44.76 -4.44
CA GLU A 633 -19.20 44.47 -3.01
C GLU A 633 -19.75 45.65 -2.18
N ALA A 634 -19.32 46.88 -2.44
CA ALA A 634 -19.83 48.03 -1.71
C ALA A 634 -21.27 48.41 -2.07
N ARG A 635 -21.68 48.22 -3.32
CA ARG A 635 -23.10 48.39 -3.73
C ARG A 635 -23.99 47.44 -2.97
N LEU A 636 -23.61 46.17 -2.92
CA LEU A 636 -24.33 45.13 -2.21
C LEU A 636 -24.39 45.43 -0.70
N ALA A 637 -23.28 45.86 -0.10
CA ALA A 637 -23.25 46.26 1.30
C ALA A 637 -24.20 47.44 1.59
N ALA A 638 -24.29 48.42 0.68
CA ALA A 638 -25.22 49.54 0.79
C ALA A 638 -26.69 49.11 0.63
N CYS A 639 -26.99 48.15 -0.25
CA CYS A 639 -28.33 47.58 -0.41
C CYS A 639 -28.81 46.82 0.84
N VAL A 640 -27.94 46.06 1.49
CA VAL A 640 -28.26 45.29 2.70
C VAL A 640 -28.33 46.19 3.95
N SER A 641 -27.41 47.13 4.11
CA SER A 641 -27.32 48.02 5.28
C SER A 641 -28.20 49.28 5.19
N GLY A 642 -28.66 49.64 3.99
CA GLY A 642 -29.41 50.87 3.74
C GLY A 642 -28.58 52.16 3.81
N GLN A 643 -27.24 52.08 3.89
CA GLN A 643 -26.35 53.25 4.00
C GLN A 643 -25.39 53.37 2.80
N PRO A 644 -25.37 54.52 2.09
CA PRO A 644 -24.54 54.73 0.89
C PRO A 644 -23.05 55.08 1.16
N ASP A 645 -22.57 55.06 2.40
CA ASP A 645 -21.22 55.55 2.76
C ASP A 645 -20.05 54.68 2.24
N GLY A 646 -20.31 53.52 1.62
CA GLY A 646 -19.30 52.67 0.99
C GLY A 646 -18.66 53.28 -0.27
N PHE A 647 -19.42 54.06 -1.03
CA PHE A 647 -19.01 54.59 -2.35
C PHE A 647 -17.90 55.64 -2.25
N ALA A 648 -17.98 56.54 -1.26
CA ALA A 648 -16.98 57.59 -1.06
C ALA A 648 -15.59 57.06 -0.65
N ARG A 649 -15.52 55.83 -0.10
CA ARG A 649 -14.25 55.15 0.22
C ARG A 649 -13.63 54.48 -1.02
N LEU A 650 -14.43 53.85 -1.87
CA LEU A 650 -13.96 53.23 -3.11
C LEU A 650 -13.54 54.23 -4.18
N ALA A 651 -14.29 55.34 -4.32
CA ALA A 651 -13.92 56.42 -5.23
C ALA A 651 -12.52 56.99 -4.95
N ARG A 652 -12.03 56.89 -3.70
CA ARG A 652 -10.67 57.32 -3.32
C ARG A 652 -9.57 56.31 -3.67
N GLN A 653 -9.91 55.06 -3.95
CA GLN A 653 -8.96 53.97 -4.26
C GLN A 653 -8.72 53.78 -5.76
N VAL A 654 -9.57 54.38 -6.60
CA VAL A 654 -9.49 54.38 -8.06
C VAL A 654 -8.60 55.55 -8.51
N SER A 655 -7.80 55.38 -9.58
CA SER A 655 -7.02 56.49 -10.14
C SER A 655 -7.98 57.59 -10.65
N THR A 656 -7.57 58.85 -10.65
CA THR A 656 -8.41 59.98 -11.08
C THR A 656 -8.93 59.80 -12.52
N ASP A 657 -8.10 59.24 -13.41
CA ASP A 657 -8.47 58.97 -14.80
C ASP A 657 -9.48 57.82 -14.94
N ASP A 658 -9.32 56.74 -14.15
CA ASP A 658 -10.26 55.61 -14.14
C ASP A 658 -11.59 56.01 -13.50
N ALA A 659 -11.56 56.79 -12.41
CA ALA A 659 -12.74 57.29 -11.74
C ALA A 659 -13.53 58.24 -12.65
N HIS A 660 -12.83 59.07 -13.43
CA HIS A 660 -13.45 59.92 -14.44
C HIS A 660 -14.10 59.10 -15.56
N THR A 661 -13.40 58.09 -16.07
CA THR A 661 -13.92 57.20 -17.12
C THR A 661 -15.17 56.45 -16.65
N TRP A 662 -15.15 55.96 -15.40
CA TRP A 662 -16.27 55.25 -14.80
C TRP A 662 -17.45 56.18 -14.52
N ALA A 663 -17.20 57.40 -14.02
CA ALA A 663 -18.24 58.40 -13.82
C ALA A 663 -18.93 58.74 -15.15
N MET A 664 -18.15 58.97 -16.21
CA MET A 664 -18.68 59.28 -17.55
C MET A 664 -19.48 58.12 -18.15
N GLN A 665 -19.03 56.88 -18.00
CA GLN A 665 -19.77 55.70 -18.45
C GLN A 665 -21.06 55.51 -17.68
N LEU A 666 -21.01 55.59 -16.35
CA LEU A 666 -22.20 55.41 -15.50
C LEU A 666 -23.22 56.52 -15.71
N GLN A 667 -22.76 57.76 -15.95
CA GLN A 667 -23.59 58.90 -16.32
C GLN A 667 -24.28 58.64 -17.66
N ALA A 668 -23.53 58.20 -18.67
CA ALA A 668 -24.09 57.89 -19.99
C ALA A 668 -25.12 56.74 -19.96
N GLU A 669 -24.89 55.72 -19.12
CA GLU A 669 -25.84 54.62 -18.90
C GLU A 669 -27.11 55.07 -18.16
N LEU A 670 -26.97 55.91 -17.13
CA LEU A 670 -28.10 56.54 -16.42
C LEU A 670 -28.92 57.45 -17.34
N ASP A 671 -28.25 58.27 -18.13
CA ASP A 671 -28.86 59.18 -19.10
C ASP A 671 -29.60 58.40 -20.20
N GLY A 672 -29.03 57.26 -20.62
CA GLY A 672 -29.65 56.32 -21.55
C GLY A 672 -30.87 55.60 -20.97
N GLU A 673 -30.81 55.13 -19.72
CA GLU A 673 -31.94 54.44 -19.05
C GLU A 673 -33.08 55.39 -18.64
N LEU A 674 -32.77 56.64 -18.30
CA LEU A 674 -33.77 57.65 -17.93
C LEU A 674 -34.36 58.39 -19.14
N ALA A 675 -33.88 58.11 -20.36
CA ALA A 675 -34.15 58.90 -21.57
C ALA A 675 -33.93 60.42 -21.35
N LEU A 676 -33.00 60.76 -20.45
CA LEU A 676 -32.67 62.12 -20.10
C LEU A 676 -31.45 62.51 -20.92
N GLN A 677 -31.66 63.21 -22.04
CA GLN A 677 -30.63 64.04 -22.65
C GLN A 677 -30.31 65.20 -21.69
N LEU A 678 -29.54 64.93 -20.63
CA LEU A 678 -28.99 65.98 -19.79
C LEU A 678 -27.78 66.57 -20.50
N ALA A 679 -27.99 67.79 -20.99
CA ALA A 679 -27.03 68.60 -21.70
C ALA A 679 -25.66 68.63 -21.01
N THR A 680 -24.64 68.35 -21.81
CA THR A 680 -23.24 68.63 -21.53
C THR A 680 -23.04 70.14 -21.28
N GLN A 681 -22.93 70.56 -20.02
CA GLN A 681 -21.92 71.51 -19.49
C GLN A 681 -22.33 72.12 -18.13
N PRO A 682 -21.34 72.54 -17.30
CA PRO A 682 -21.54 72.80 -15.88
C PRO A 682 -22.20 74.16 -15.68
N ARG A 683 -23.19 74.25 -14.78
CA ARG A 683 -23.64 75.56 -14.30
C ARG A 683 -23.73 75.61 -12.79
N ALA A 684 -23.06 76.65 -12.30
CA ALA A 684 -23.12 77.18 -10.97
C ALA A 684 -24.54 77.63 -10.60
N GLU A 685 -24.72 77.70 -9.28
CA GLU A 685 -25.77 78.40 -8.51
C GLU A 685 -27.13 77.70 -8.37
N MET A 686 -27.35 77.26 -7.13
CA MET A 686 -28.63 76.97 -6.50
C MET A 686 -29.66 78.07 -6.82
N LEU A 687 -30.89 77.66 -7.14
CA LEU A 687 -32.11 78.27 -6.58
C LEU A 687 -33.31 77.33 -6.81
N HIS A 688 -34.17 77.25 -5.79
CA HIS A 688 -35.40 76.46 -5.73
C HIS A 688 -36.34 76.69 -6.93
N THR A 689 -37.00 75.64 -7.45
CA THR A 689 -38.46 75.40 -7.32
C THR A 689 -38.99 74.39 -8.35
N ARG A 690 -39.97 73.60 -7.89
CA ARG A 690 -41.10 72.95 -8.58
C ARG A 690 -40.88 72.16 -9.88
N VAL A 691 -41.16 70.86 -9.76
CA VAL A 691 -41.56 69.99 -10.86
C VAL A 691 -42.98 70.37 -11.29
N GLU A 692 -43.13 70.88 -12.52
CA GLU A 692 -44.39 70.82 -13.25
C GLU A 692 -44.23 69.90 -14.46
N ARG A 693 -45.18 68.97 -14.57
CA ARG A 693 -45.36 68.00 -15.64
C ARG A 693 -45.66 68.74 -16.94
N MET A 694 -44.96 68.43 -18.01
CA MET A 694 -45.41 68.73 -19.37
C MET A 694 -45.58 67.42 -20.14
N ASP A 695 -46.83 67.12 -20.47
CA ASP A 695 -47.21 66.14 -21.49
C ASP A 695 -47.16 66.79 -22.89
N ALA A 696 -46.79 65.97 -23.88
CA ALA A 696 -47.05 66.03 -25.34
C ALA A 696 -45.75 65.74 -26.13
N GLY A 697 -45.69 64.83 -27.11
CA GLY A 697 -46.70 63.99 -27.73
C GLY A 697 -46.05 63.18 -28.86
N THR A 698 -46.64 62.01 -29.13
CA THR A 698 -46.70 61.27 -30.41
C THR A 698 -45.54 61.41 -31.41
N ASN A 699 -44.79 60.33 -31.58
CA ASN A 699 -44.44 59.87 -32.93
C ASN A 699 -44.38 58.34 -32.95
N ASP A 700 -45.46 57.73 -33.44
CA ASP A 700 -45.51 56.35 -33.88
C ASP A 700 -44.62 56.18 -35.10
N MET A 701 -43.48 55.52 -34.93
CA MET A 701 -42.86 54.60 -35.90
C MET A 701 -41.49 54.18 -35.37
N LEU A 702 -41.49 53.10 -34.58
CA LEU A 702 -40.46 52.05 -34.58
C LEU A 702 -40.91 50.88 -33.69
N GLU A 703 -42.17 50.49 -33.83
CA GLU A 703 -42.53 49.09 -33.61
C GLU A 703 -42.19 48.32 -34.88
N LEU A 704 -41.22 47.41 -34.78
CA LEU A 704 -41.40 46.05 -35.29
C LEU A 704 -40.33 45.13 -34.71
N ARG A 705 -40.83 44.24 -33.84
CA ARG A 705 -40.35 42.90 -33.49
C ARG A 705 -39.42 42.78 -32.28
N LEU A 706 -40.04 42.58 -31.12
CA LEU A 706 -40.25 41.24 -30.55
C LEU A 706 -41.32 41.31 -29.44
N ALA A 707 -42.59 41.09 -29.81
CA ALA A 707 -43.64 40.62 -28.90
C ALA A 707 -43.34 39.13 -28.63
N ALA A 708 -43.05 38.73 -27.40
CA ALA A 708 -43.99 38.37 -26.34
C ALA A 708 -44.34 36.87 -26.38
N ASP A 709 -43.85 36.15 -25.37
CA ASP A 709 -44.68 35.19 -24.63
C ASP A 709 -44.56 35.55 -23.14
N ALA A 710 -45.71 35.64 -22.49
CA ALA A 710 -45.91 36.30 -21.20
C ALA A 710 -45.57 35.40 -20.00
N GLY A 711 -44.74 35.90 -19.09
CA GLY A 711 -44.63 35.43 -17.70
C GLY A 711 -45.37 36.38 -16.75
N PRO A 712 -45.74 35.95 -15.52
CA PRO A 712 -46.68 36.67 -14.67
C PRO A 712 -46.10 38.02 -14.21
N SER A 713 -46.86 39.09 -14.48
CA SER A 713 -46.87 40.42 -13.84
C SER A 713 -45.71 40.71 -12.86
N LEU A 714 -44.63 41.30 -13.36
CA LEU A 714 -43.63 42.01 -12.57
C LEU A 714 -44.33 43.03 -11.65
N ALA A 715 -44.15 42.89 -10.34
CA ALA A 715 -44.51 43.92 -9.37
C ALA A 715 -43.82 45.25 -9.75
N PRO A 716 -44.46 46.41 -9.48
CA PRO A 716 -43.92 47.71 -9.89
C PRO A 716 -42.51 47.90 -9.32
N ILE A 717 -41.55 48.01 -10.23
CA ILE A 717 -40.13 48.25 -9.97
C ILE A 717 -40.01 49.50 -9.09
N ASP A 718 -39.34 49.41 -7.95
CA ASP A 718 -38.96 50.58 -7.14
C ASP A 718 -37.76 51.29 -7.80
N THR A 719 -38.02 51.91 -8.96
CA THR A 719 -37.05 52.65 -9.77
C THR A 719 -36.39 53.78 -8.98
N HIS A 720 -37.07 54.29 -7.94
CA HIS A 720 -36.60 55.39 -7.11
C HIS A 720 -35.32 55.06 -6.31
N ARG A 721 -35.21 53.85 -5.74
CA ARG A 721 -33.99 53.42 -5.02
C ARG A 721 -32.79 53.25 -5.96
N ARG A 722 -33.02 52.75 -7.17
CA ARG A 722 -31.99 52.53 -8.19
C ARG A 722 -31.35 53.84 -8.66
N HIS A 723 -32.16 54.85 -8.94
CA HIS A 723 -31.66 56.16 -9.35
C HIS A 723 -30.99 56.93 -8.19
N ALA A 724 -31.52 56.83 -6.96
CA ALA A 724 -30.90 57.47 -5.80
C ALA A 724 -29.50 56.90 -5.51
N MET A 725 -29.31 55.59 -5.66
CA MET A 725 -28.01 54.93 -5.45
C MET A 725 -27.00 55.30 -6.54
N ALA A 726 -27.41 55.25 -7.81
CA ALA A 726 -26.54 55.61 -8.94
C ALA A 726 -26.15 57.10 -8.92
N ARG A 727 -27.03 57.98 -8.41
CA ARG A 727 -26.73 59.39 -8.18
C ARG A 727 -25.76 59.62 -7.02
N ALA A 728 -25.93 58.95 -5.88
CA ALA A 728 -24.97 59.02 -4.77
C ALA A 728 -23.56 58.55 -5.16
N MET A 729 -23.48 57.62 -6.11
CA MET A 729 -22.23 57.11 -6.67
C MET A 729 -21.57 58.09 -7.65
N LEU A 730 -22.33 58.71 -8.55
CA LEU A 730 -21.85 59.82 -9.38
C LEU A 730 -21.35 60.97 -8.50
N ASP A 731 -22.10 61.32 -7.45
CA ASP A 731 -21.71 62.36 -6.50
C ASP A 731 -20.40 61.99 -5.76
N ALA A 732 -20.18 60.72 -5.43
CA ALA A 732 -18.93 60.26 -4.81
C ALA A 732 -17.72 60.26 -5.76
N LEU A 733 -17.91 59.86 -7.03
CA LEU A 733 -16.87 59.89 -8.06
C LEU A 733 -16.52 61.33 -8.47
N HIS A 734 -17.53 62.20 -8.59
CA HIS A 734 -17.34 63.63 -8.82
C HIS A 734 -16.72 64.35 -7.62
N ALA A 735 -17.06 63.97 -6.39
CA ALA A 735 -16.44 64.54 -5.19
C ALA A 735 -14.92 64.27 -5.16
N ARG A 736 -14.45 63.15 -5.70
CA ARG A 736 -13.01 62.86 -5.84
C ARG A 736 -12.33 63.77 -6.89
N LEU A 737 -13.04 64.11 -7.97
CA LEU A 737 -12.57 65.07 -8.99
C LEU A 737 -12.53 66.51 -8.45
N ALA A 738 -13.32 66.82 -7.41
CA ALA A 738 -13.39 68.14 -6.81
C ALA A 738 -12.45 68.35 -5.60
N ASP A 739 -11.74 67.30 -5.16
CA ASP A 739 -10.85 67.35 -3.99
C ASP A 739 -9.46 67.88 -4.41
N PRO A 740 -9.04 69.09 -3.98
CA PRO A 740 -7.84 69.78 -4.50
C PRO A 740 -6.51 69.27 -3.91
N HIS A 741 -6.49 68.07 -3.32
CA HIS A 741 -5.34 67.51 -2.61
C HIS A 741 -4.78 66.19 -3.18
N ASP A 742 -5.12 65.85 -4.42
CA ASP A 742 -4.34 64.95 -5.28
C ASP A 742 -3.71 65.72 -6.45
#